data_AF-S3AA40-F1
#
_entry.id   AF-S3AA40-F1
#
_cell.length_a   1.000
_cell.length_b   1.000
_cell.length_c   1.000
_cell.angle_alpha   90.00
_cell.angle_beta   90.00
_cell.angle_gamma   90.00
#
_symmetry.space_group_name_H-M   'P 1'
#
loop_
_entity.id
_entity.type
_entity.pdbx_description
1 polymer ?
#
loop_
_entity_poly.entity_id
_entity_poly.type
_entity_poly.pdbx_seq_one_letter_code
_entity_poly.pdbx_strand_id
1 'polypeptide(L)'
;MTVKQTNDGNGNTTINYALDKNLDVESVHDGKDGVDGLDGTNRVDIHVEKGAKGVDGTDGHDGVNGHNGKDGMTRIVYEDKGGKQEVATLNDGMKYAGDDAQGADKTKVIAKKLNETLDIIGGANKADLTTDNIGVNNDGNGKLLVQLSKKLKGLDSVQTKTVELGDHTTPGGTTNITYNTGDKRIEYTTPGVTPGTTDTKKVATTDDIWTIQGNGTDVAPVNGKVNVKAGENILITTPTTADGSMTINAVTPAVYTDKNGNKLTKDKDGKFHKPDGTEVAPADVITSIQDAAGNVTGGNSIVNNVGSAIKNAGNAGDSFLTKLDAANTATPNAAVNVSDLKNTADGLTDKGLKFDANEGGVKTNKLGSTVTVQGSGALTAGKAYADEYNTANIRTNIEQGSDGNTTINVGLAKELKDINSISNGGSSITISNVPTGATTPAVTISGGNLSMGNGTTNNKIVNLAPGTGDNDAVNVKQLKDTELHITPGTYTPGADKKVKLTYTDGNNTVVNGKEAVIDLSGLATGGTTSTEKVQKAADATDDKNIAEVGPKSGDTFGAANATYEVSVSRNAVKDAAREAVTINNGGTKSGTTYTPNADNPITVTPKEDAANHNTTYEVTFDGNKAAKQIPLTYKATNGTTTTADQTVKLDKGLNFTGGDYTTASVGADGKVTFDVNLGTAPTVTDGKPGVPGQAGAAGKDGIATV
;
A
#
# COMPACT_ATOMS: atom_id res chain seq x y z
N MET A 1 -100.50 -152.72 120.45
CA MET A 1 -100.19 -154.17 120.39
C MET A 1 -101.49 -154.93 120.28
N THR A 2 -101.64 -155.80 119.28
CA THR A 2 -102.84 -156.66 119.09
C THR A 2 -102.51 -158.10 119.50
N VAL A 3 -103.50 -158.83 120.02
CA VAL A 3 -103.37 -160.19 120.61
C VAL A 3 -104.34 -161.18 119.96
N LYS A 4 -103.90 -162.42 119.64
CA LYS A 4 -104.76 -163.50 119.08
C LYS A 4 -104.52 -164.84 119.79
N GLN A 5 -105.59 -165.56 120.17
CA GLN A 5 -105.58 -166.85 120.90
C GLN A 5 -106.12 -168.02 120.06
N THR A 6 -105.64 -169.25 120.30
CA THR A 6 -106.09 -170.51 119.66
C THR A 6 -106.00 -171.69 120.63
N ASN A 7 -107.02 -172.56 120.69
CA ASN A 7 -107.02 -173.79 121.51
C ASN A 7 -106.96 -175.03 120.62
N ASP A 8 -106.18 -176.05 120.96
CA ASP A 8 -106.11 -177.32 120.25
C ASP A 8 -107.05 -178.40 120.84
N GLY A 9 -107.31 -179.45 120.06
CA GLY A 9 -108.21 -180.56 120.44
C GLY A 9 -107.73 -181.40 121.64
N ASN A 10 -106.52 -181.14 122.14
CA ASN A 10 -105.98 -181.72 123.37
C ASN A 10 -106.15 -180.79 124.58
N GLY A 11 -106.86 -179.66 124.42
CA GLY A 11 -107.19 -178.72 125.48
C GLY A 11 -106.13 -177.65 125.76
N ASN A 12 -105.08 -177.53 124.95
CA ASN A 12 -104.03 -176.53 125.16
C ASN A 12 -104.30 -175.24 124.39
N THR A 13 -103.85 -174.10 124.94
CA THR A 13 -104.10 -172.75 124.42
C THR A 13 -102.80 -172.03 124.04
N THR A 14 -102.75 -171.38 122.88
CA THR A 14 -101.64 -170.54 122.38
C THR A 14 -102.11 -169.10 122.12
N ILE A 15 -101.30 -168.09 122.48
CA ILE A 15 -101.57 -166.64 122.28
C ILE A 15 -100.36 -165.95 121.61
N ASN A 16 -100.60 -165.12 120.57
CA ASN A 16 -99.60 -164.31 119.87
C ASN A 16 -99.85 -162.79 120.00
N TYR A 17 -98.76 -162.00 120.00
CA TYR A 17 -98.71 -160.53 120.14
C TYR A 17 -97.92 -159.86 118.99
N ALA A 18 -98.34 -158.69 118.48
CA ALA A 18 -97.51 -157.83 117.60
C ALA A 18 -97.84 -156.32 117.75
N LEU A 19 -96.80 -155.47 117.64
CA LEU A 19 -96.77 -154.03 117.98
C LEU A 19 -97.14 -153.09 116.80
N ASP A 20 -97.54 -151.84 117.09
CA ASP A 20 -98.16 -150.88 116.15
C ASP A 20 -97.15 -149.82 115.63
N LYS A 21 -97.48 -149.16 114.50
CA LYS A 21 -96.65 -148.17 113.79
C LYS A 21 -96.46 -146.84 114.53
N ASN A 22 -97.27 -146.55 115.53
CA ASN A 22 -97.15 -145.34 116.32
C ASN A 22 -96.86 -145.72 117.78
N LEU A 23 -95.57 -145.79 118.08
CA LEU A 23 -95.03 -146.00 119.43
C LEU A 23 -94.68 -144.63 120.02
N ASP A 24 -95.19 -144.32 121.20
CA ASP A 24 -94.82 -143.13 121.98
C ASP A 24 -93.63 -143.51 122.88
N VAL A 25 -92.47 -142.89 122.67
CA VAL A 25 -91.24 -143.17 123.44
C VAL A 25 -90.36 -141.93 123.71
N GLU A 26 -90.37 -141.56 124.98
CA GLU A 26 -89.39 -141.00 125.92
C GLU A 26 -87.96 -140.43 125.57
N SER A 27 -87.40 -140.41 124.33
CA SER A 27 -86.24 -139.55 123.86
C SER A 27 -85.51 -140.10 122.58
N VAL A 28 -84.80 -139.34 121.70
CA VAL A 28 -83.47 -138.63 121.85
C VAL A 28 -83.09 -137.66 120.66
N HIS A 29 -82.68 -136.40 120.98
CA HIS A 29 -81.67 -135.36 120.50
C HIS A 29 -81.07 -135.27 119.05
N ASP A 30 -80.67 -134.15 118.37
CA ASP A 30 -80.55 -132.65 118.51
C ASP A 30 -80.43 -131.93 117.11
N GLY A 31 -80.76 -130.62 117.01
CA GLY A 31 -80.35 -129.63 115.98
C GLY A 31 -81.37 -128.49 115.67
N LYS A 32 -81.17 -127.25 116.18
CA LYS A 32 -82.13 -126.11 116.30
C LYS A 32 -82.36 -125.18 115.09
N ASP A 33 -83.53 -124.53 115.07
CA ASP A 33 -83.92 -123.32 114.30
C ASP A 33 -83.60 -121.99 115.01
N GLY A 34 -83.59 -120.87 114.27
CA GLY A 34 -83.62 -119.49 114.78
C GLY A 34 -84.66 -118.63 114.05
N VAL A 35 -85.54 -117.96 114.81
CA VAL A 35 -86.64 -117.06 114.41
C VAL A 35 -86.22 -115.58 114.32
N ASP A 36 -87.04 -114.76 113.66
CA ASP A 36 -86.91 -113.30 113.48
C ASP A 36 -86.78 -112.49 114.79
N GLY A 37 -86.07 -111.35 114.74
CA GLY A 37 -85.96 -110.35 115.80
C GLY A 37 -86.61 -109.00 115.44
N LEU A 38 -87.31 -108.39 116.41
CA LEU A 38 -88.09 -107.14 116.33
C LEU A 38 -87.25 -105.84 116.07
N ASP A 39 -87.74 -105.02 115.13
CA ASP A 39 -87.71 -103.56 114.85
C ASP A 39 -86.52 -102.61 115.18
N GLY A 40 -86.26 -101.68 114.23
CA GLY A 40 -85.49 -100.43 114.43
C GLY A 40 -85.94 -99.28 113.49
N THR A 41 -86.23 -98.10 114.06
CA THR A 41 -87.16 -97.04 113.61
C THR A 41 -86.66 -96.02 112.57
N ASN A 42 -85.62 -96.27 111.78
CA ASN A 42 -85.15 -95.33 110.74
C ASN A 42 -84.35 -96.07 109.65
N ARG A 43 -85.04 -96.69 108.69
CA ARG A 43 -84.39 -97.14 107.44
C ARG A 43 -84.78 -96.26 106.28
N VAL A 44 -83.76 -95.79 105.56
CA VAL A 44 -83.85 -95.46 104.13
C VAL A 44 -84.14 -96.77 103.43
N ASP A 45 -85.33 -96.91 102.86
CA ASP A 45 -85.69 -98.06 102.03
C ASP A 45 -84.94 -97.97 100.71
N ILE A 46 -83.92 -98.82 100.58
CA ILE A 46 -83.32 -99.14 99.28
C ILE A 46 -84.09 -100.34 98.76
N HIS A 47 -85.16 -100.09 98.03
CA HIS A 47 -85.91 -101.11 97.32
C HIS A 47 -85.58 -101.06 95.83
N VAL A 48 -85.26 -102.22 95.26
CA VAL A 48 -85.24 -102.40 93.80
C VAL A 48 -86.70 -102.52 93.36
N GLU A 49 -87.24 -101.53 92.65
CA GLU A 49 -88.62 -101.55 92.14
C GLU A 49 -88.78 -102.73 91.14
N LYS A 50 -89.36 -103.84 91.63
CA LYS A 50 -89.78 -105.07 90.91
C LYS A 50 -88.68 -105.87 90.19
N GLY A 51 -88.11 -106.85 90.90
CA GLY A 51 -87.60 -108.10 90.32
C GLY A 51 -88.38 -109.30 90.89
N ALA A 52 -88.96 -110.16 90.06
CA ALA A 52 -89.67 -111.37 90.51
C ALA A 52 -88.69 -112.55 90.76
N LYS A 53 -88.98 -113.35 91.80
CA LYS A 53 -88.33 -114.64 92.15
C LYS A 53 -88.42 -115.64 90.98
N GLY A 54 -87.48 -116.51 90.60
CA GLY A 54 -86.14 -116.90 91.04
C GLY A 54 -85.90 -118.35 90.57
N VAL A 55 -84.78 -118.66 89.89
CA VAL A 55 -84.08 -119.96 89.84
C VAL A 55 -82.70 -119.78 89.18
N ASP A 56 -81.71 -120.55 89.64
CA ASP A 56 -80.35 -120.54 89.12
C ASP A 56 -80.26 -120.93 87.63
N GLY A 57 -79.59 -120.08 86.83
CA GLY A 57 -78.90 -120.45 85.58
C GLY A 57 -79.70 -120.54 84.27
N THR A 58 -80.08 -119.40 83.67
CA THR A 58 -79.94 -118.98 82.24
C THR A 58 -80.81 -117.75 81.94
N ASP A 59 -80.27 -116.82 81.15
CA ASP A 59 -80.63 -115.39 81.10
C ASP A 59 -82.05 -115.08 80.59
N GLY A 60 -82.66 -114.08 81.23
CA GLY A 60 -83.97 -113.53 80.89
C GLY A 60 -83.95 -112.70 79.61
N HIS A 61 -85.03 -112.81 78.83
CA HIS A 61 -85.35 -111.93 77.73
C HIS A 61 -86.35 -110.83 78.13
N ASP A 62 -86.22 -109.70 77.45
CA ASP A 62 -86.65 -108.35 77.83
C ASP A 62 -88.15 -108.05 77.67
N GLY A 63 -88.64 -107.12 78.51
CA GLY A 63 -89.89 -106.39 78.33
C GLY A 63 -89.65 -104.91 77.95
N VAL A 64 -90.14 -104.54 76.77
CA VAL A 64 -90.18 -103.25 76.06
C VAL A 64 -90.51 -101.98 76.90
N ASN A 65 -89.58 -101.00 76.95
CA ASN A 65 -89.76 -99.53 76.70
C ASN A 65 -88.58 -98.66 77.20
N GLY A 66 -87.47 -98.60 76.44
CA GLY A 66 -86.85 -97.33 76.04
C GLY A 66 -86.02 -96.45 77.00
N HIS A 67 -85.62 -96.89 78.20
CA HIS A 67 -84.61 -96.18 79.02
C HIS A 67 -83.56 -97.16 79.55
N ASN A 68 -82.56 -97.52 78.75
CA ASN A 68 -81.52 -98.44 79.20
C ASN A 68 -80.13 -97.96 78.78
N GLY A 69 -79.24 -97.77 79.75
CA GLY A 69 -77.80 -97.98 79.54
C GLY A 69 -77.59 -99.43 79.07
N LYS A 70 -76.65 -99.62 78.15
CA LYS A 70 -76.45 -100.81 77.30
C LYS A 70 -76.27 -102.14 78.04
N ASP A 71 -76.20 -102.15 79.37
CA ASP A 71 -75.76 -103.29 80.18
C ASP A 71 -76.82 -103.83 81.16
N GLY A 72 -78.11 -103.51 80.98
CA GLY A 72 -79.20 -104.20 81.72
C GLY A 72 -79.18 -104.06 83.25
N MET A 73 -78.44 -103.08 83.78
CA MET A 73 -78.28 -102.84 85.22
C MET A 73 -79.30 -101.82 85.74
N THR A 74 -80.07 -102.18 86.76
CA THR A 74 -80.99 -101.29 87.48
C THR A 74 -80.18 -100.22 88.22
N ARG A 75 -80.40 -98.93 87.95
CA ARG A 75 -79.76 -97.84 88.69
C ARG A 75 -80.29 -97.79 90.11
N ILE A 76 -79.39 -97.56 91.07
CA ILE A 76 -79.82 -97.27 92.44
C ILE A 76 -80.35 -95.84 92.44
N VAL A 77 -81.68 -95.75 92.53
CA VAL A 77 -82.39 -94.50 92.75
C VAL A 77 -82.66 -94.41 94.24
N TYR A 78 -82.31 -93.28 94.85
CA TYR A 78 -82.77 -92.96 96.19
C TYR A 78 -83.62 -91.70 96.12
N GLU A 79 -84.66 -91.65 96.93
CA GLU A 79 -85.56 -90.51 96.97
C GLU A 79 -85.28 -89.74 98.25
N ASP A 80 -84.95 -88.46 98.10
CA ASP A 80 -84.88 -87.54 99.22
C ASP A 80 -86.05 -86.53 99.14
N LYS A 81 -86.09 -85.54 100.04
CA LYS A 81 -87.16 -84.55 100.08
C LYS A 81 -87.30 -83.72 98.78
N GLY A 82 -86.32 -83.79 97.87
CA GLY A 82 -86.31 -83.15 96.55
C GLY A 82 -86.69 -84.05 95.37
N GLY A 83 -87.08 -85.32 95.61
CA GLY A 83 -87.49 -86.29 94.60
C GLY A 83 -86.43 -87.35 94.27
N LYS A 84 -86.74 -88.24 93.31
CA LYS A 84 -85.85 -89.35 92.91
C LYS A 84 -84.52 -88.80 92.36
N GLN A 85 -83.41 -89.21 92.98
CA GLN A 85 -82.03 -88.94 92.53
C GLN A 85 -81.35 -90.25 92.15
N GLU A 86 -80.53 -90.23 91.09
CA GLU A 86 -79.74 -91.38 90.66
C GLU A 86 -78.27 -91.19 91.05
N VAL A 87 -77.65 -92.21 91.63
CA VAL A 87 -76.20 -92.19 91.91
C VAL A 87 -75.44 -92.44 90.61
N ALA A 88 -74.45 -91.59 90.32
CA ALA A 88 -73.56 -91.77 89.17
C ALA A 88 -72.81 -93.10 89.28
N THR A 89 -72.87 -93.87 88.20
CA THR A 89 -72.19 -95.16 88.04
C THR A 89 -70.79 -94.95 87.48
N LEU A 90 -69.92 -95.96 87.54
CA LEU A 90 -68.59 -95.90 86.91
C LEU A 90 -68.68 -95.53 85.40
N ASN A 91 -69.81 -95.84 84.76
CA ASN A 91 -70.07 -95.56 83.35
C ASN A 91 -70.41 -94.09 83.04
N ASP A 92 -70.68 -93.23 84.03
CA ASP A 92 -71.17 -91.86 83.78
C ASP A 92 -70.05 -90.85 83.43
N GLY A 93 -68.89 -90.90 84.08
CA GLY A 93 -67.66 -90.23 83.64
C GLY A 93 -67.65 -88.69 83.53
N MET A 94 -66.51 -88.11 83.12
CA MET A 94 -66.32 -86.67 82.82
C MET A 94 -66.12 -86.43 81.31
N LYS A 95 -66.50 -85.25 80.80
CA LYS A 95 -66.40 -84.86 79.39
C LYS A 95 -65.42 -83.69 79.20
N TYR A 96 -64.53 -83.76 78.21
CA TYR A 96 -63.50 -82.75 77.89
C TYR A 96 -63.55 -82.34 76.42
N ALA A 97 -63.32 -81.06 76.10
CA ALA A 97 -63.39 -80.52 74.74
C ALA A 97 -62.19 -79.60 74.46
N GLY A 98 -61.56 -79.77 73.29
CA GLY A 98 -60.57 -78.83 72.73
C GLY A 98 -61.23 -77.77 71.85
N ASP A 99 -60.41 -76.95 71.18
CA ASP A 99 -60.87 -75.90 70.26
C ASP A 99 -61.70 -76.45 69.09
N ASP A 100 -61.44 -77.69 68.68
CA ASP A 100 -62.15 -78.37 67.59
C ASP A 100 -63.51 -78.98 67.99
N ALA A 101 -63.89 -78.87 69.27
CA ALA A 101 -65.17 -79.31 69.82
C ALA A 101 -65.99 -78.15 70.44
N GLN A 102 -65.55 -76.89 70.26
CA GLN A 102 -66.30 -75.71 70.69
C GLN A 102 -67.42 -75.39 69.68
N GLY A 103 -68.64 -75.91 69.89
CA GLY A 103 -69.81 -75.69 69.03
C GLY A 103 -70.88 -76.78 69.09
N ALA A 104 -71.70 -76.91 68.04
CA ALA A 104 -72.80 -77.89 67.97
C ALA A 104 -72.34 -79.35 67.75
N ASP A 105 -71.11 -79.56 67.31
CA ASP A 105 -70.57 -80.89 67.03
C ASP A 105 -70.02 -81.56 68.28
N LYS A 106 -70.90 -82.26 69.01
CA LYS A 106 -70.54 -83.01 70.22
C LYS A 106 -69.84 -84.34 69.95
N THR A 107 -69.60 -84.72 68.69
CA THR A 107 -68.92 -85.99 68.35
C THR A 107 -67.43 -85.97 68.70
N LYS A 108 -66.86 -84.77 68.94
CA LYS A 108 -65.44 -84.56 69.25
C LYS A 108 -65.15 -84.26 70.73
N VAL A 109 -66.17 -84.40 71.57
CA VAL A 109 -66.01 -84.32 73.04
C VAL A 109 -65.50 -85.66 73.55
N ILE A 110 -64.39 -85.65 74.29
CA ILE A 110 -63.78 -86.84 74.85
C ILE A 110 -64.52 -87.18 76.16
N ALA A 111 -65.21 -88.33 76.19
CA ALA A 111 -65.86 -88.85 77.39
C ALA A 111 -64.96 -89.90 78.07
N LYS A 112 -64.63 -89.70 79.35
CA LYS A 112 -63.79 -90.57 80.16
C LYS A 112 -64.57 -91.10 81.34
N LYS A 113 -64.57 -92.41 81.57
CA LYS A 113 -65.25 -93.02 82.73
C LYS A 113 -64.55 -92.65 84.05
N LEU A 114 -65.25 -92.77 85.18
CA LEU A 114 -64.65 -92.57 86.50
C LEU A 114 -63.53 -93.61 86.71
N ASN A 115 -62.38 -93.17 87.24
CA ASN A 115 -61.10 -93.92 87.34
C ASN A 115 -60.31 -94.13 86.01
N GLU A 116 -60.66 -93.45 84.92
CA GLU A 116 -59.79 -93.39 83.72
C GLU A 116 -58.87 -92.16 83.71
N THR A 117 -57.62 -92.33 83.23
CA THR A 117 -56.68 -91.22 83.01
C THR A 117 -56.96 -90.51 81.68
N LEU A 118 -57.04 -89.16 81.70
CA LEU A 118 -57.07 -88.31 80.52
C LEU A 118 -55.66 -87.79 80.24
N ASP A 119 -55.13 -88.10 79.06
CA ASP A 119 -53.86 -87.53 78.61
C ASP A 119 -54.09 -86.25 77.79
N ILE A 120 -53.45 -85.15 78.18
CA ILE A 120 -53.37 -83.93 77.39
C ILE A 120 -51.99 -83.92 76.74
N ILE A 121 -51.92 -84.30 75.46
CA ILE A 121 -50.66 -84.52 74.74
C ILE A 121 -50.62 -83.61 73.53
N GLY A 122 -49.71 -82.63 73.51
CA GLY A 122 -49.39 -81.62 72.49
C GLY A 122 -49.33 -81.98 70.98
N GLY A 123 -49.61 -83.21 70.59
CA GLY A 123 -49.20 -83.79 69.31
C GLY A 123 -49.95 -83.31 68.06
N ALA A 124 -49.65 -82.12 67.55
CA ALA A 124 -49.46 -82.02 66.08
C ALA A 124 -48.48 -83.16 65.64
N ASN A 125 -48.00 -83.25 64.37
CA ASN A 125 -46.54 -83.29 64.48
C ASN A 125 -46.28 -81.94 65.10
N LYS A 126 -45.84 -81.94 66.36
CA LYS A 126 -45.46 -80.79 67.17
C LYS A 126 -45.01 -79.57 66.33
N ALA A 127 -44.41 -79.83 65.17
CA ALA A 127 -44.25 -78.97 64.00
C ALA A 127 -45.30 -77.87 63.68
N ASP A 128 -46.63 -77.99 63.82
CA ASP A 128 -47.48 -77.25 62.85
C ASP A 128 -48.74 -76.41 63.22
N LEU A 129 -49.30 -76.23 64.45
CA LEU A 129 -50.58 -75.46 64.64
C LEU A 129 -50.83 -74.53 65.86
N THR A 130 -51.61 -73.43 65.85
CA THR A 130 -51.46 -72.25 66.77
C THR A 130 -52.92 -71.74 67.21
N THR A 131 -53.26 -71.25 68.45
CA THR A 131 -54.43 -70.46 68.96
C THR A 131 -54.08 -69.01 68.78
N ASP A 132 -54.46 -68.54 67.61
CA ASP A 132 -53.78 -67.55 66.76
C ASP A 132 -52.32 -67.87 66.55
N ASN A 133 -51.58 -68.09 67.65
CA ASN A 133 -50.27 -68.69 67.73
C ASN A 133 -49.99 -69.96 68.66
N ILE A 134 -50.88 -70.62 69.44
CA ILE A 134 -50.69 -72.04 70.02
C ILE A 134 -51.96 -72.97 70.09
N GLY A 135 -52.24 -73.95 69.21
CA GLY A 135 -53.64 -74.47 69.01
C GLY A 135 -53.97 -75.77 69.77
N VAL A 136 -55.18 -75.97 70.35
CA VAL A 136 -55.55 -77.19 71.11
C VAL A 136 -56.63 -78.04 70.42
N ASN A 137 -56.27 -79.17 69.78
CA ASN A 137 -57.18 -79.98 68.94
C ASN A 137 -57.32 -81.44 69.41
N ASN A 138 -58.49 -82.08 69.29
CA ASN A 138 -58.68 -83.52 69.55
C ASN A 138 -57.98 -84.38 68.47
N ASP A 139 -57.29 -85.43 68.89
CA ASP A 139 -56.60 -86.37 67.99
C ASP A 139 -57.49 -87.48 67.40
N GLY A 140 -58.77 -87.51 67.78
CA GLY A 140 -59.75 -88.53 67.39
C GLY A 140 -59.70 -89.81 68.22
N ASN A 141 -58.72 -89.95 69.13
CA ASN A 141 -58.47 -91.13 69.95
C ASN A 141 -58.51 -90.82 71.46
N GLY A 142 -59.08 -89.68 71.84
CA GLY A 142 -59.31 -89.32 73.23
C GLY A 142 -58.20 -88.49 73.89
N LYS A 143 -57.36 -87.81 73.10
CA LYS A 143 -56.32 -86.87 73.59
C LYS A 143 -56.50 -85.47 73.00
N LEU A 144 -55.98 -84.45 73.70
CA LEU A 144 -55.95 -83.05 73.23
C LEU A 144 -54.52 -82.61 72.89
N LEU A 145 -54.33 -82.06 71.69
CA LEU A 145 -53.08 -81.67 71.04
C LEU A 145 -52.85 -80.16 71.07
N VAL A 146 -51.87 -79.67 71.84
CA VAL A 146 -51.34 -78.28 71.89
C VAL A 146 -50.17 -78.03 70.91
N GLN A 147 -50.30 -77.13 69.95
CA GLN A 147 -49.45 -77.12 68.75
C GLN A 147 -48.73 -75.73 68.54
N LEU A 148 -47.85 -75.52 67.51
CA LEU A 148 -47.50 -74.18 66.92
C LEU A 148 -47.59 -74.05 65.35
N SER A 149 -48.42 -73.17 64.75
CA SER A 149 -48.68 -72.79 63.31
C SER A 149 -47.45 -72.35 62.53
N LYS A 150 -47.47 -72.84 61.30
CA LYS A 150 -46.60 -72.51 60.18
C LYS A 150 -46.56 -71.02 59.81
N LYS A 151 -47.59 -70.24 60.17
CA LYS A 151 -47.69 -68.81 59.85
C LYS A 151 -47.86 -68.01 61.13
N LEU A 152 -46.74 -67.63 61.73
CA LEU A 152 -46.73 -66.76 62.90
C LEU A 152 -47.14 -65.34 62.49
N LYS A 153 -48.13 -64.77 63.16
CA LYS A 153 -48.58 -63.38 62.96
C LYS A 153 -48.53 -62.60 64.27
N GLY A 154 -48.42 -61.27 64.18
CA GLY A 154 -48.52 -60.38 65.36
C GLY A 154 -47.35 -60.46 66.35
N LEU A 155 -46.15 -60.85 65.89
CA LEU A 155 -44.95 -60.82 66.72
C LEU A 155 -44.28 -59.45 66.64
N ASP A 156 -44.08 -58.79 67.79
CA ASP A 156 -43.34 -57.52 67.87
C ASP A 156 -41.82 -57.73 67.83
N SER A 157 -41.33 -58.86 68.34
CA SER A 157 -39.91 -59.21 68.30
C SER A 157 -39.68 -60.71 68.34
N VAL A 158 -38.56 -61.15 67.76
CA VAL A 158 -38.06 -62.51 67.86
C VAL A 158 -36.56 -62.43 68.19
N GLN A 159 -36.15 -63.03 69.31
CA GLN A 159 -34.74 -63.18 69.65
C GLN A 159 -34.25 -64.53 69.13
N THR A 160 -33.39 -64.50 68.13
CA THR A 160 -32.72 -65.69 67.59
C THR A 160 -31.26 -65.37 67.28
N LYS A 161 -30.40 -66.40 67.32
CA LYS A 161 -29.00 -66.28 66.89
C LYS A 161 -28.85 -66.29 65.37
N THR A 162 -29.73 -67.02 64.68
CA THR A 162 -29.70 -67.21 63.23
C THR A 162 -31.13 -67.29 62.71
N VAL A 163 -31.39 -66.64 61.58
CA VAL A 163 -32.62 -66.85 60.80
C VAL A 163 -32.24 -67.66 59.58
N GLU A 164 -32.81 -68.85 59.44
CA GLU A 164 -32.62 -69.69 58.27
C GLU A 164 -33.82 -69.54 57.33
N LEU A 165 -33.56 -69.11 56.09
CA LEU A 165 -34.60 -68.91 55.07
C LEU A 165 -34.36 -69.89 53.91
N GLY A 166 -35.40 -70.59 53.47
CA GLY A 166 -35.34 -71.45 52.29
C GLY A 166 -36.03 -72.80 52.49
N ASP A 167 -35.69 -73.75 51.62
CA ASP A 167 -36.23 -75.11 51.64
C ASP A 167 -35.26 -76.08 52.32
N HIS A 168 -35.62 -76.55 53.51
CA HIS A 168 -34.85 -77.55 54.27
C HIS A 168 -34.87 -78.96 53.67
N THR A 169 -35.70 -79.24 52.68
CA THR A 169 -35.75 -80.57 52.04
C THR A 169 -34.69 -80.72 50.94
N THR A 170 -34.10 -79.62 50.49
CA THR A 170 -33.02 -79.60 49.50
C THR A 170 -31.67 -79.34 50.20
N PRO A 171 -30.65 -80.22 50.10
CA PRO A 171 -29.32 -79.94 50.64
C PRO A 171 -28.73 -78.64 50.06
N GLY A 172 -28.41 -77.66 50.91
CA GLY A 172 -28.01 -76.32 50.48
C GLY A 172 -29.18 -75.44 49.99
N GLY A 173 -30.43 -75.82 50.25
CA GLY A 173 -31.61 -75.02 49.89
C GLY A 173 -31.90 -73.85 50.82
N THR A 174 -31.03 -73.60 51.81
CA THR A 174 -31.24 -72.61 52.86
C THR A 174 -30.13 -71.55 52.91
N THR A 175 -30.49 -70.36 53.39
CA THR A 175 -29.61 -69.22 53.63
C THR A 175 -29.67 -68.84 55.10
N ASN A 176 -28.52 -68.80 55.77
CA ASN A 176 -28.46 -68.32 57.15
C ASN A 176 -28.19 -66.83 57.18
N ILE A 177 -29.08 -66.08 57.81
CA ILE A 177 -28.92 -64.66 58.14
C ILE A 177 -28.46 -64.55 59.59
N THR A 178 -27.35 -63.83 59.79
CA THR A 178 -26.76 -63.56 61.11
C THR A 178 -26.38 -62.09 61.23
N TYR A 179 -26.32 -61.61 62.46
CA TYR A 179 -25.73 -60.31 62.76
C TYR A 179 -24.31 -60.52 63.29
N ASN A 180 -23.31 -60.07 62.54
CA ASN A 180 -21.92 -60.10 62.96
C ASN A 180 -21.67 -58.96 63.94
N THR A 181 -21.41 -59.29 65.20
CA THR A 181 -21.19 -58.30 66.26
C THR A 181 -19.85 -57.57 66.17
N GLY A 182 -18.84 -58.19 65.54
CA GLY A 182 -17.53 -57.58 65.30
C GLY A 182 -17.59 -56.51 64.22
N ASP A 183 -18.29 -56.79 63.13
CA ASP A 183 -18.44 -55.88 61.99
C ASP A 183 -19.74 -55.04 62.05
N LYS A 184 -20.55 -55.25 63.09
CA LYS A 184 -21.87 -54.62 63.31
C LYS A 184 -22.80 -54.67 62.08
N ARG A 185 -22.68 -55.73 61.26
CA ARG A 185 -23.35 -55.88 59.96
C ARG A 185 -24.21 -57.13 59.89
N ILE A 186 -25.22 -57.08 59.05
CA ILE A 186 -25.96 -58.26 58.64
C ILE A 186 -25.11 -59.04 57.64
N GLU A 187 -24.93 -60.32 57.92
CA GLU A 187 -24.28 -61.28 57.05
C GLU A 187 -25.29 -62.36 56.65
N TYR A 188 -25.23 -62.80 55.40
CA TYR A 188 -25.98 -63.95 54.94
C TYR A 188 -25.07 -64.93 54.24
N THR A 189 -25.29 -66.22 54.46
CA THR A 189 -24.49 -67.28 53.83
C THR A 189 -25.31 -67.96 52.75
N THR A 190 -24.78 -68.03 51.54
CA THR A 190 -25.37 -68.81 50.44
C THR A 190 -24.59 -70.11 50.24
N PRO A 191 -25.17 -71.13 49.58
CA PRO A 191 -24.38 -72.25 49.10
C PRO A 191 -23.21 -71.73 48.25
N GLY A 192 -22.01 -72.21 48.58
CA GLY A 192 -20.83 -71.96 47.78
C GLY A 192 -20.89 -72.71 46.45
N VAL A 193 -20.05 -72.32 45.50
CA VAL A 193 -19.97 -72.97 44.18
C VAL A 193 -19.57 -74.45 44.24
N THR A 194 -18.98 -74.89 45.35
CA THR A 194 -18.68 -76.30 45.64
C THR A 194 -19.78 -76.89 46.54
N PRO A 195 -20.40 -78.02 46.17
CA PRO A 195 -21.39 -78.69 47.03
C PRO A 195 -20.85 -78.93 48.44
N GLY A 196 -21.58 -78.46 49.46
CA GLY A 196 -21.20 -78.58 50.87
C GLY A 196 -20.39 -77.41 51.45
N THR A 197 -20.06 -76.38 50.66
CA THR A 197 -19.42 -75.14 51.13
C THR A 197 -20.42 -73.99 51.26
N THR A 198 -20.10 -72.99 52.07
CA THR A 198 -20.90 -71.76 52.22
C THR A 198 -20.09 -70.52 51.89
N ASP A 199 -20.75 -69.57 51.23
CA ASP A 199 -20.22 -68.26 50.90
C ASP A 199 -20.86 -67.22 51.83
N THR A 200 -20.08 -66.61 52.73
CA THR A 200 -20.55 -65.46 53.51
C THR A 200 -20.55 -64.20 52.66
N LYS A 201 -21.73 -63.59 52.53
CA LYS A 201 -21.94 -62.28 51.92
C LYS A 201 -22.31 -61.28 53.01
N LYS A 202 -21.90 -60.03 52.83
CA LYS A 202 -22.22 -58.91 53.72
C LYS A 202 -23.22 -57.98 53.05
N VAL A 203 -24.09 -57.37 53.84
CA VAL A 203 -24.90 -56.23 53.38
C VAL A 203 -24.02 -54.97 53.50
N ALA A 204 -23.87 -54.21 52.40
CA ALA A 204 -23.04 -53.01 52.36
C ALA A 204 -23.61 -51.88 53.25
N THR A 205 -22.73 -51.08 53.85
CA THR A 205 -23.09 -49.83 54.54
C THR A 205 -22.78 -48.63 53.66
N THR A 206 -23.20 -47.42 54.08
CA THR A 206 -22.87 -46.16 53.40
C THR A 206 -21.36 -45.88 53.35
N ASP A 207 -20.60 -46.37 54.33
CA ASP A 207 -19.17 -46.13 54.45
C ASP A 207 -18.34 -47.02 53.50
N ASP A 208 -18.92 -48.11 52.99
CA ASP A 208 -18.27 -49.02 52.04
C ASP A 208 -18.33 -48.49 50.58
N ILE A 209 -18.96 -47.33 50.33
CA ILE A 209 -19.13 -46.74 49.00
C ILE A 209 -18.12 -45.60 48.80
N TRP A 210 -17.21 -45.72 47.83
CA TRP A 210 -16.36 -44.59 47.41
C TRP A 210 -17.22 -43.45 46.83
N THR A 211 -17.15 -42.26 47.44
CA THR A 211 -17.73 -41.04 46.84
C THR A 211 -16.65 -40.27 46.06
N ILE A 212 -16.96 -39.90 44.82
CA ILE A 212 -16.15 -38.97 44.03
C ILE A 212 -16.69 -37.57 44.32
N GLN A 213 -15.84 -36.63 44.71
CA GLN A 213 -16.24 -35.24 44.90
C GLN A 213 -15.77 -34.35 43.75
N GLY A 214 -16.68 -33.56 43.20
CA GLY A 214 -16.37 -32.45 42.30
C GLY A 214 -16.43 -31.15 43.09
N ASN A 215 -15.29 -30.45 43.25
CA ASN A 215 -15.20 -29.20 44.02
C ASN A 215 -15.78 -29.29 45.45
N GLY A 216 -15.52 -30.40 46.16
CA GLY A 216 -15.99 -30.61 47.53
C GLY A 216 -17.45 -31.03 47.67
N THR A 217 -18.15 -31.31 46.56
CA THR A 217 -19.52 -31.86 46.56
C THR A 217 -19.52 -33.30 46.06
N ASP A 218 -20.21 -34.21 46.76
CA ASP A 218 -20.37 -35.59 46.33
C ASP A 218 -21.09 -35.68 44.97
N VAL A 219 -20.53 -36.47 44.06
CA VAL A 219 -21.12 -36.76 42.75
C VAL A 219 -22.06 -37.95 42.90
N ALA A 220 -23.36 -37.72 42.74
CA ALA A 220 -24.37 -38.77 42.80
C ALA A 220 -24.21 -39.77 41.63
N PRO A 221 -24.21 -41.10 41.88
CA PRO A 221 -24.17 -42.10 40.82
C PRO A 221 -25.48 -42.13 40.03
N VAL A 222 -25.38 -42.29 38.71
CA VAL A 222 -26.53 -42.57 37.83
C VAL A 222 -26.47 -44.05 37.45
N ASN A 223 -27.52 -44.82 37.76
CA ASN A 223 -27.56 -46.28 37.58
C ASN A 223 -26.38 -47.01 38.26
N GLY A 224 -25.97 -46.55 39.44
CA GLY A 224 -24.87 -47.15 40.22
C GLY A 224 -23.47 -46.90 39.68
N LYS A 225 -23.28 -45.98 38.72
CA LYS A 225 -21.98 -45.62 38.17
C LYS A 225 -21.73 -44.11 38.22
N VAL A 226 -20.48 -43.73 38.47
CA VAL A 226 -19.93 -42.37 38.24
C VAL A 226 -18.88 -42.49 37.16
N ASN A 227 -19.09 -41.83 36.01
CA ASN A 227 -18.15 -41.87 34.90
C ASN A 227 -17.23 -40.65 34.96
N VAL A 228 -15.94 -40.88 35.18
CA VAL A 228 -14.93 -39.83 34.99
C VAL A 228 -14.48 -39.89 33.53
N LYS A 229 -14.82 -38.87 32.75
CA LYS A 229 -14.47 -38.79 31.33
C LYS A 229 -13.32 -37.82 31.12
N ALA A 230 -12.35 -38.21 30.30
CA ALA A 230 -11.31 -37.33 29.80
C ALA A 230 -11.94 -36.21 28.95
N GLY A 231 -11.69 -34.95 29.31
CA GLY A 231 -11.87 -33.82 28.40
C GLY A 231 -10.67 -33.68 27.46
N GLU A 232 -10.69 -32.73 26.50
CA GLU A 232 -9.64 -32.65 25.47
C GLU A 232 -8.21 -32.53 26.02
N ASN A 233 -8.03 -31.82 27.14
CA ASN A 233 -6.72 -31.62 27.76
C ASN A 233 -6.47 -32.50 28.98
N ILE A 234 -7.34 -33.48 29.26
CA ILE A 234 -7.21 -34.36 30.42
C ILE A 234 -7.00 -35.79 29.94
N LEU A 235 -5.81 -36.34 30.15
CA LEU A 235 -5.53 -37.74 29.91
C LEU A 235 -5.83 -38.55 31.17
N ILE A 236 -6.74 -39.51 31.04
CA ILE A 236 -7.05 -40.50 32.08
C ILE A 236 -6.46 -41.84 31.64
N THR A 237 -5.49 -42.35 32.39
CA THR A 237 -4.96 -43.70 32.16
C THR A 237 -5.55 -44.65 33.19
N THR A 238 -6.18 -45.72 32.73
CA THR A 238 -6.59 -46.84 33.58
C THR A 238 -5.36 -47.66 33.95
N PRO A 239 -5.17 -48.03 35.23
CA PRO A 239 -4.02 -48.82 35.64
C PRO A 239 -4.06 -50.21 35.01
N THR A 240 -2.90 -50.70 34.61
CA THR A 240 -2.68 -52.12 34.27
C THR A 240 -2.36 -52.97 35.51
N THR A 241 -2.22 -52.35 36.68
CA THR A 241 -1.88 -52.98 37.97
C THR A 241 -3.12 -53.20 38.85
N ALA A 242 -3.08 -54.26 39.66
CA ALA A 242 -4.21 -54.71 40.50
C ALA A 242 -4.45 -53.85 41.76
N ASP A 243 -3.71 -52.75 41.93
CA ASP A 243 -3.78 -51.84 43.08
C ASP A 243 -4.87 -50.76 42.94
N GLY A 244 -5.49 -50.65 41.76
CA GLY A 244 -6.64 -49.77 41.53
C GLY A 244 -6.29 -48.28 41.40
N SER A 245 -5.02 -47.93 41.12
CA SER A 245 -4.58 -46.53 41.03
C SER A 245 -5.00 -45.85 39.71
N MET A 246 -5.77 -44.75 39.75
CA MET A 246 -6.11 -43.96 38.55
C MET A 246 -5.21 -42.72 38.43
N THR A 247 -4.59 -42.49 37.26
CA THR A 247 -3.83 -41.26 36.99
C THR A 247 -4.64 -40.32 36.09
N ILE A 248 -4.74 -39.05 36.51
CA ILE A 248 -5.43 -37.98 35.78
C ILE A 248 -4.39 -36.88 35.50
N ASN A 249 -3.98 -36.73 34.24
CA ASN A 249 -2.99 -35.75 33.82
C ASN A 249 -3.63 -34.63 33.01
N ALA A 250 -3.31 -33.38 33.32
CA ALA A 250 -3.55 -32.27 32.40
C ALA A 250 -2.44 -32.25 31.33
N VAL A 251 -2.79 -32.50 30.07
CA VAL A 251 -1.88 -32.44 28.93
C VAL A 251 -2.00 -31.06 28.31
N THR A 252 -1.15 -30.13 28.74
CA THR A 252 -0.98 -28.84 28.09
C THR A 252 0.38 -28.80 27.40
N PRO A 253 0.49 -28.29 26.16
CA PRO A 253 1.78 -28.14 25.49
C PRO A 253 2.66 -27.10 26.19
N ALA A 254 2.06 -26.11 26.88
CA ALA A 254 2.78 -25.19 27.75
C ALA A 254 2.89 -25.74 29.17
N VAL A 255 4.10 -25.74 29.72
CA VAL A 255 4.42 -26.21 31.07
C VAL A 255 5.32 -25.20 31.78
N TYR A 256 5.32 -25.18 33.10
CA TYR A 256 6.24 -24.36 33.87
C TYR A 256 7.56 -25.12 34.09
N THR A 257 8.68 -24.43 33.91
CA THR A 257 10.03 -24.98 34.12
C THR A 257 10.90 -24.01 34.89
N ASP A 258 11.93 -24.51 35.59
CA ASP A 258 13.04 -23.67 36.03
C ASP A 258 13.97 -23.29 34.86
N LYS A 259 14.97 -22.44 35.12
CA LYS A 259 15.99 -22.03 34.14
C LYS A 259 16.79 -23.19 33.51
N ASN A 260 16.77 -24.38 34.11
CA ASN A 260 17.48 -25.56 33.60
C ASN A 260 16.53 -26.50 32.82
N GLY A 261 15.25 -26.16 32.70
CA GLY A 261 14.24 -26.99 32.04
C GLY A 261 13.61 -28.06 32.92
N ASN A 262 13.78 -28.02 34.25
CA ASN A 262 13.08 -28.96 35.12
C ASN A 262 11.61 -28.55 35.25
N LYS A 263 10.66 -29.46 35.02
CA LYS A 263 9.22 -29.20 35.19
C LYS A 263 8.90 -28.78 36.63
N LEU A 264 7.99 -27.81 36.76
CA LEU A 264 7.51 -27.30 38.03
C LEU A 264 6.02 -27.61 38.22
N THR A 265 5.62 -27.84 39.47
CA THR A 265 4.22 -27.89 39.89
C THR A 265 3.83 -26.57 40.52
N LYS A 266 2.61 -26.09 40.20
CA LYS A 266 2.03 -24.94 40.88
C LYS A 266 1.13 -25.44 42.00
N ASP A 267 1.47 -25.10 43.23
CA ASP A 267 0.76 -25.57 44.40
C ASP A 267 -0.47 -24.69 44.71
N LYS A 268 -1.30 -25.15 45.66
CA LYS A 268 -2.52 -24.46 46.09
C LYS A 268 -2.29 -23.05 46.66
N ASP A 269 -1.08 -22.76 47.14
CA ASP A 269 -0.66 -21.46 47.64
C ASP A 269 -0.13 -20.53 46.53
N GLY A 270 -0.09 -21.03 45.29
CA GLY A 270 0.35 -20.29 44.11
C GLY A 270 1.87 -20.34 43.85
N LYS A 271 2.65 -21.00 44.71
CA LYS A 271 4.09 -21.17 44.56
C LYS A 271 4.43 -22.26 43.56
N PHE A 272 5.65 -22.22 43.01
CA PHE A 272 6.15 -23.21 42.08
C PHE A 272 7.23 -24.06 42.74
N HIS A 273 7.10 -25.38 42.65
CA HIS A 273 8.05 -26.32 43.22
C HIS A 273 8.56 -27.32 42.19
N LYS A 274 9.79 -27.80 42.39
CA LYS A 274 10.37 -28.92 41.65
C LYS A 274 9.75 -30.26 42.10
N PRO A 275 9.99 -31.36 41.38
CA PRO A 275 9.52 -32.69 41.79
C PRO A 275 10.04 -33.15 43.16
N ASP A 276 11.16 -32.60 43.62
CA ASP A 276 11.75 -32.86 44.94
C ASP A 276 11.16 -31.96 46.06
N GLY A 277 10.22 -31.08 45.74
CA GLY A 277 9.58 -30.15 46.68
C GLY A 277 10.31 -28.82 46.88
N THR A 278 11.42 -28.55 46.17
CA THR A 278 12.16 -27.28 46.29
C THR A 278 11.40 -26.13 45.62
N GLU A 279 11.21 -25.01 46.32
CA GLU A 279 10.55 -23.80 45.79
C GLU A 279 11.43 -23.11 44.73
N VAL A 280 10.81 -22.61 43.67
CA VAL A 280 11.43 -21.80 42.62
C VAL A 280 10.86 -20.39 42.67
N ALA A 281 11.74 -19.39 42.72
CA ALA A 281 11.33 -17.99 42.75
C ALA A 281 10.56 -17.63 41.47
N PRO A 282 9.48 -16.82 41.56
CA PRO A 282 8.66 -16.47 40.39
C PRO A 282 9.42 -15.90 39.19
N ALA A 283 10.53 -15.17 39.42
CA ALA A 283 11.37 -14.61 38.36
C ALA A 283 12.15 -15.67 37.56
N ASP A 284 12.34 -16.86 38.12
CA ASP A 284 13.05 -17.98 37.50
C ASP A 284 12.11 -19.01 36.86
N VAL A 285 10.78 -18.78 36.95
CA VAL A 285 9.77 -19.64 36.35
C VAL A 285 9.60 -19.26 34.88
N ILE A 286 9.81 -20.23 34.01
CA ILE A 286 9.69 -20.10 32.56
C ILE A 286 8.48 -20.89 32.08
N THR A 287 7.65 -20.30 31.23
CA THR A 287 6.66 -21.05 30.47
C THR A 287 7.34 -21.66 29.24
N SER A 288 7.48 -22.97 29.21
CA SER A 288 8.14 -23.72 28.15
C SER A 288 7.13 -24.53 27.34
N ILE A 289 7.36 -24.65 26.02
CA ILE A 289 6.57 -25.55 25.17
C ILE A 289 7.23 -26.92 25.17
N GLN A 290 6.53 -27.92 25.71
CA GLN A 290 6.94 -29.31 25.70
C GLN A 290 6.78 -29.89 24.29
N ASP A 291 7.84 -30.50 23.76
CA ASP A 291 7.80 -31.19 22.48
C ASP A 291 7.11 -32.57 22.57
N ALA A 292 6.90 -33.22 21.43
CA ALA A 292 6.24 -34.53 21.37
C ALA A 292 7.02 -35.66 22.08
N ALA A 293 8.32 -35.49 22.29
CA ALA A 293 9.17 -36.42 23.05
C ALA A 293 9.22 -36.08 24.54
N GLY A 294 8.56 -35.00 24.97
CA GLY A 294 8.53 -34.55 26.35
C GLY A 294 9.65 -33.58 26.74
N ASN A 295 10.52 -33.17 25.83
CA ASN A 295 11.60 -32.22 26.12
C ASN A 295 11.05 -30.79 26.18
N VAL A 296 11.69 -29.95 27.00
CA VAL A 296 11.29 -28.55 27.22
C VAL A 296 12.40 -27.54 26.90
N THR A 297 13.57 -28.00 26.45
CA THR A 297 14.75 -27.17 26.16
C THR A 297 15.29 -27.31 24.73
N GLY A 298 14.83 -28.31 23.96
CA GLY A 298 15.40 -28.66 22.65
C GLY A 298 15.01 -27.72 21.49
N GLY A 299 13.98 -26.88 21.68
CA GLY A 299 13.50 -25.98 20.61
C GLY A 299 12.80 -26.70 19.44
N ASN A 300 12.43 -27.97 19.61
CA ASN A 300 11.83 -28.80 18.56
C ASN A 300 10.37 -28.42 18.23
N SER A 301 9.70 -27.68 19.11
CA SER A 301 8.30 -27.32 18.99
C SER A 301 8.10 -26.10 18.09
N ILE A 302 7.20 -26.22 17.11
CA ILE A 302 6.75 -25.10 16.27
C ILE A 302 5.40 -24.61 16.79
N VAL A 303 5.32 -23.33 17.17
CA VAL A 303 4.04 -22.67 17.48
C VAL A 303 3.48 -22.05 16.21
N ASN A 304 2.52 -22.73 15.58
CA ASN A 304 1.85 -22.22 14.39
C ASN A 304 0.64 -21.34 14.75
N ASN A 305 0.12 -20.59 13.76
CA ASN A 305 -1.06 -19.73 13.88
C ASN A 305 -0.90 -18.58 14.90
N VAL A 306 0.35 -18.12 15.11
CA VAL A 306 0.61 -16.91 15.90
C VAL A 306 0.09 -15.69 15.13
N GLY A 307 -0.94 -15.04 15.67
CA GLY A 307 -1.48 -13.81 15.11
C GLY A 307 -0.44 -12.68 15.17
N SER A 308 -0.56 -11.70 14.27
CA SER A 308 0.34 -10.54 14.27
C SER A 308 0.20 -9.77 15.58
N ALA A 309 1.31 -9.60 16.28
CA ALA A 309 1.36 -8.84 17.53
C ALA A 309 1.19 -7.34 17.31
N ILE A 310 1.55 -6.86 16.11
CA ILE A 310 1.63 -5.43 15.81
C ILE A 310 0.51 -4.95 14.87
N LYS A 311 -0.46 -5.81 14.52
CA LYS A 311 -1.58 -5.48 13.61
C LYS A 311 -2.31 -4.18 13.97
N ASN A 312 -2.51 -3.96 15.27
CA ASN A 312 -3.24 -2.84 15.86
C ASN A 312 -2.31 -1.78 16.47
N ALA A 313 -0.99 -1.92 16.30
CA ALA A 313 -0.05 -0.91 16.75
C ALA A 313 -0.05 0.27 15.75
N GLY A 314 0.16 1.49 16.25
CA GLY A 314 0.14 2.70 15.44
C GLY A 314 -1.24 3.07 14.90
N ASN A 315 -1.25 3.94 13.90
CA ASN A 315 -2.44 4.45 13.22
C ASN A 315 -2.75 3.67 11.93
N ALA A 316 -3.97 3.84 11.42
CA ALA A 316 -4.36 3.32 10.11
C ALA A 316 -3.49 3.95 9.01
N GLY A 317 -2.86 3.10 8.19
CA GLY A 317 -1.94 3.53 7.12
C GLY A 317 -0.46 3.54 7.51
N ASP A 318 -0.11 3.36 8.78
CA ASP A 318 1.28 3.32 9.22
C ASP A 318 2.06 2.14 8.60
N SER A 319 3.33 2.41 8.27
CA SER A 319 4.26 1.39 7.79
C SER A 319 4.52 0.32 8.86
N PHE A 320 4.92 -0.88 8.44
CA PHE A 320 5.23 -1.96 9.38
C PHE A 320 6.35 -1.59 10.37
N LEU A 321 7.35 -0.82 9.91
CA LEU A 321 8.41 -0.29 10.76
C LEU A 321 7.88 0.67 11.84
N THR A 322 6.91 1.52 11.48
CA THR A 322 6.26 2.44 12.42
C THR A 322 5.44 1.68 13.45
N LYS A 323 4.68 0.66 13.00
CA LYS A 323 3.90 -0.20 13.90
C LYS A 323 4.78 -1.00 14.85
N LEU A 324 5.92 -1.50 14.38
CA LEU A 324 6.90 -2.21 15.20
C LEU A 324 7.49 -1.29 16.28
N ASP A 325 7.83 -0.05 15.92
CA ASP A 325 8.32 0.94 16.87
C ASP A 325 7.28 1.29 17.95
N ALA A 326 6.01 1.45 17.56
CA ALA A 326 4.92 1.64 18.52
C ALA A 326 4.73 0.43 19.44
N ALA A 327 4.82 -0.79 18.89
CA ALA A 327 4.71 -2.03 19.66
C ALA A 327 5.86 -2.21 20.65
N ASN A 328 7.06 -1.70 20.36
CA ASN A 328 8.20 -1.71 21.28
C ASN A 328 7.90 -0.96 22.60
N THR A 329 6.96 -0.02 22.58
CA THR A 329 6.51 0.67 23.80
C THR A 329 5.28 -0.01 24.41
N ALA A 330 4.27 -0.34 23.60
CA ALA A 330 2.99 -0.83 24.09
C ALA A 330 2.99 -2.32 24.49
N THR A 331 3.74 -3.14 23.74
CA THR A 331 3.78 -4.60 23.89
C THR A 331 5.20 -5.15 23.61
N PRO A 332 6.24 -4.70 24.34
CA PRO A 332 7.64 -5.05 24.07
C PRO A 332 7.94 -6.56 24.11
N ASN A 333 7.12 -7.32 24.85
CA ASN A 333 7.33 -8.75 25.09
C ASN A 333 6.44 -9.64 24.21
N ALA A 334 5.72 -9.07 23.23
CA ALA A 334 4.87 -9.84 22.35
C ALA A 334 5.68 -10.62 21.30
N ALA A 335 5.27 -11.85 21.00
CA ALA A 335 5.87 -12.64 19.94
C ALA A 335 5.44 -12.12 18.56
N VAL A 336 6.40 -11.81 17.69
CA VAL A 336 6.13 -11.46 16.28
C VAL A 336 6.09 -12.71 15.41
N ASN A 337 5.20 -12.74 14.42
CA ASN A 337 5.13 -13.86 13.50
C ASN A 337 6.02 -13.65 12.26
N VAL A 338 6.10 -14.64 11.38
CA VAL A 338 6.93 -14.57 10.16
C VAL A 338 6.47 -13.45 9.22
N SER A 339 5.16 -13.19 9.12
CA SER A 339 4.64 -12.08 8.31
C SER A 339 5.11 -10.73 8.86
N ASP A 340 5.09 -10.57 10.18
CA ASP A 340 5.57 -9.36 10.83
C ASP A 340 7.07 -9.13 10.54
N LEU A 341 7.88 -10.18 10.68
CA LEU A 341 9.32 -10.14 10.39
C LEU A 341 9.58 -9.86 8.91
N LYS A 342 8.86 -10.52 8.01
CA LYS A 342 9.01 -10.35 6.56
C LYS A 342 8.63 -8.94 6.11
N ASN A 343 7.50 -8.42 6.56
CA ASN A 343 7.09 -7.05 6.25
C ASN A 343 8.04 -6.01 6.84
N THR A 344 8.64 -6.29 8.00
CA THR A 344 9.70 -5.46 8.57
C THR A 344 10.95 -5.47 7.68
N ALA A 345 11.40 -6.65 7.25
CA ALA A 345 12.54 -6.81 6.35
C ALA A 345 12.31 -6.15 4.99
N ASP A 346 11.09 -6.26 4.44
CA ASP A 346 10.68 -5.57 3.21
C ASP A 346 10.65 -4.06 3.41
N GLY A 347 10.10 -3.59 4.54
CA GLY A 347 10.12 -2.18 4.90
C GLY A 347 11.53 -1.59 4.97
N LEU A 348 12.51 -2.33 5.48
CA LEU A 348 13.92 -1.92 5.48
C LEU A 348 14.50 -1.90 4.06
N THR A 349 14.23 -2.95 3.28
CA THR A 349 14.71 -3.09 1.90
C THR A 349 14.14 -1.98 0.99
N ASP A 350 12.88 -1.62 1.16
CA ASP A 350 12.19 -0.57 0.40
C ASP A 350 12.55 0.85 0.85
N LYS A 351 12.89 1.07 2.13
CA LYS A 351 13.41 2.36 2.59
C LYS A 351 14.75 2.69 1.92
N GLY A 352 15.66 1.72 1.82
CA GLY A 352 16.87 1.79 1.02
C GLY A 352 17.79 2.99 1.30
N LEU A 353 18.77 3.21 0.42
CA LEU A 353 19.57 4.44 0.37
C LEU A 353 19.01 5.39 -0.67
N LYS A 354 18.92 6.67 -0.33
CA LYS A 354 18.47 7.72 -1.24
C LYS A 354 19.66 8.38 -1.93
N PHE A 355 19.62 8.45 -3.25
CA PHE A 355 20.61 9.12 -4.09
C PHE A 355 19.92 10.25 -4.84
N ASP A 356 20.50 11.42 -4.81
CA ASP A 356 20.07 12.54 -5.63
C ASP A 356 21.23 13.00 -6.51
N ALA A 357 20.90 13.69 -7.58
CA ALA A 357 21.86 14.33 -8.46
C ALA A 357 21.37 15.73 -8.79
N ASN A 358 22.19 16.50 -9.52
CA ASN A 358 21.79 17.85 -9.93
C ASN A 358 20.50 17.85 -10.78
N GLU A 359 20.21 16.73 -11.46
CA GLU A 359 19.00 16.51 -12.26
C GLU A 359 18.43 15.10 -12.04
N GLY A 360 17.11 14.93 -12.22
CA GLY A 360 16.42 13.63 -12.11
C GLY A 360 15.76 13.35 -10.75
N GLY A 361 16.13 14.11 -9.71
CA GLY A 361 15.55 14.07 -8.36
C GLY A 361 15.87 12.79 -7.58
N VAL A 362 15.57 12.81 -6.27
CA VAL A 362 15.86 11.70 -5.34
C VAL A 362 15.34 10.36 -5.86
N LYS A 363 16.24 9.37 -5.91
CA LYS A 363 15.96 7.95 -6.18
C LYS A 363 16.31 7.11 -4.97
N THR A 364 15.39 6.23 -4.56
CA THR A 364 15.66 5.22 -3.53
C THR A 364 16.20 3.96 -4.20
N ASN A 365 17.42 3.56 -3.83
CA ASN A 365 17.99 2.27 -4.16
C ASN A 365 17.68 1.28 -3.04
N LYS A 366 17.08 0.14 -3.38
CA LYS A 366 16.76 -0.91 -2.42
C LYS A 366 18.03 -1.51 -1.84
N LEU A 367 17.97 -2.00 -0.59
CA LEU A 367 19.13 -2.66 0.01
C LEU A 367 19.58 -3.86 -0.86
N GLY A 368 20.86 -3.91 -1.21
CA GLY A 368 21.43 -4.92 -2.10
C GLY A 368 21.36 -4.60 -3.61
N SER A 369 20.76 -3.47 -4.02
CA SER A 369 20.82 -3.03 -5.42
C SER A 369 22.17 -2.37 -5.76
N THR A 370 22.49 -2.32 -7.06
CA THR A 370 23.71 -1.67 -7.57
C THR A 370 23.43 -0.25 -8.04
N VAL A 371 24.25 0.72 -7.63
CA VAL A 371 24.27 2.08 -8.19
C VAL A 371 25.41 2.17 -9.19
N THR A 372 25.08 2.52 -10.44
CA THR A 372 26.08 2.70 -11.49
C THR A 372 26.35 4.19 -11.69
N VAL A 373 27.61 4.61 -11.55
CA VAL A 373 28.07 5.97 -11.85
C VAL A 373 28.98 5.89 -13.08
N GLN A 374 28.48 6.32 -14.23
CA GLN A 374 29.18 6.22 -15.51
C GLN A 374 29.15 7.56 -16.26
N GLY A 375 30.27 7.92 -16.88
CA GLY A 375 30.31 9.02 -17.85
C GLY A 375 29.64 8.62 -19.17
N SER A 376 29.19 9.59 -19.96
CA SER A 376 28.50 9.37 -21.24
C SER A 376 29.42 9.03 -22.42
N GLY A 377 30.74 8.99 -22.21
CA GLY A 377 31.71 8.63 -23.23
C GLY A 377 31.74 7.12 -23.49
N ALA A 378 31.48 6.71 -24.73
CA ALA A 378 31.68 5.33 -25.16
C ALA A 378 33.18 5.07 -25.39
N LEU A 379 33.73 4.06 -24.71
CA LEU A 379 35.08 3.56 -24.98
C LEU A 379 35.14 2.94 -26.38
N THR A 380 36.11 3.31 -27.20
CA THR A 380 36.26 2.69 -28.53
C THR A 380 36.54 1.20 -28.36
N ALA A 381 35.82 0.36 -29.11
CA ALA A 381 35.98 -1.09 -29.03
C ALA A 381 37.44 -1.50 -29.25
N GLY A 382 38.00 -2.27 -28.31
CA GLY A 382 39.38 -2.76 -28.37
C GLY A 382 40.45 -1.83 -27.78
N LYS A 383 40.08 -0.66 -27.25
CA LYS A 383 40.97 0.23 -26.49
C LYS A 383 40.79 0.05 -24.98
N ALA A 384 41.85 0.23 -24.20
CA ALA A 384 41.74 0.25 -22.75
C ALA A 384 41.19 1.60 -22.30
N TYR A 385 40.44 1.62 -21.18
CA TYR A 385 39.86 2.86 -20.64
C TYR A 385 40.92 3.96 -20.42
N ALA A 386 42.10 3.58 -19.94
CA ALA A 386 43.21 4.49 -19.68
C ALA A 386 43.84 5.10 -20.95
N ASP A 387 43.61 4.52 -22.13
CA ASP A 387 44.13 5.03 -23.40
C ASP A 387 43.30 6.23 -23.92
N GLU A 388 42.03 6.30 -23.52
CA GLU A 388 41.08 7.34 -23.98
C GLU A 388 40.67 8.31 -22.87
N TYR A 389 40.67 7.87 -21.61
CA TYR A 389 40.21 8.67 -20.48
C TYR A 389 41.28 8.81 -19.40
N ASN A 390 41.57 10.06 -19.04
CA ASN A 390 42.46 10.37 -17.92
C ASN A 390 41.66 10.53 -16.62
N THR A 391 41.74 9.54 -15.74
CA THR A 391 41.08 9.55 -14.43
C THR A 391 41.75 10.48 -13.42
N ALA A 392 42.98 10.93 -13.67
CA ALA A 392 43.68 11.83 -12.75
C ALA A 392 43.06 13.24 -12.70
N ASN A 393 42.36 13.65 -13.76
CA ASN A 393 41.79 14.98 -13.91
C ASN A 393 40.41 15.16 -13.25
N ILE A 394 39.74 14.08 -12.84
CA ILE A 394 38.47 14.13 -12.11
C ILE A 394 38.76 13.80 -10.66
N ARG A 395 38.33 14.67 -9.74
CA ARG A 395 38.52 14.52 -8.29
C ARG A 395 37.18 14.44 -7.60
N THR A 396 37.12 13.65 -6.54
CA THR A 396 35.96 13.56 -5.65
C THR A 396 36.32 14.07 -4.25
N ASN A 397 35.39 14.77 -3.60
CA ASN A 397 35.47 15.16 -2.20
C ASN A 397 34.18 14.75 -1.48
N ILE A 398 34.27 14.14 -0.31
CA ILE A 398 33.12 13.62 0.43
C ILE A 398 32.93 14.43 1.69
N GLU A 399 31.71 14.92 1.90
CA GLU A 399 31.28 15.63 3.10
C GLU A 399 30.00 14.98 3.63
N GLN A 400 29.82 14.92 4.95
CA GLN A 400 28.60 14.41 5.57
C GLN A 400 28.01 15.47 6.50
N GLY A 401 26.73 15.77 6.31
CA GLY A 401 25.98 16.67 7.17
C GLY A 401 25.66 16.04 8.53
N SER A 402 25.23 16.88 9.49
CA SER A 402 24.78 16.41 10.81
C SER A 402 23.48 15.60 10.78
N ASP A 403 22.75 15.65 9.67
CA ASP A 403 21.58 14.82 9.37
C ASP A 403 21.96 13.42 8.85
N GLY A 404 23.26 13.15 8.69
CA GLY A 404 23.80 11.89 8.15
C GLY A 404 23.81 11.81 6.62
N ASN A 405 23.31 12.83 5.91
CA ASN A 405 23.33 12.85 4.44
C ASN A 405 24.76 13.09 3.93
N THR A 406 25.16 12.33 2.92
CA THR A 406 26.50 12.40 2.32
C THR A 406 26.44 13.13 0.98
N THR A 407 27.30 14.12 0.80
CA THR A 407 27.52 14.82 -0.47
C THR A 407 28.86 14.40 -1.05
N ILE A 408 28.86 13.91 -2.30
CA ILE A 408 30.08 13.65 -3.06
C ILE A 408 30.22 14.75 -4.11
N ASN A 409 31.12 15.69 -3.86
CA ASN A 409 31.46 16.73 -4.82
C ASN A 409 32.39 16.15 -5.89
N VAL A 410 32.03 16.30 -7.16
CA VAL A 410 32.86 15.89 -8.30
C VAL A 410 33.38 17.15 -8.99
N GLY A 411 34.70 17.26 -9.15
CA GLY A 411 35.34 18.44 -9.73
C GLY A 411 36.48 18.09 -10.66
N LEU A 412 36.90 19.07 -11.46
CA LEU A 412 38.09 18.98 -12.29
C LEU A 412 39.35 19.34 -11.48
N ALA A 413 40.48 18.71 -11.80
CA ALA A 413 41.77 19.10 -11.27
C ALA A 413 42.09 20.54 -11.67
N LYS A 414 42.72 21.30 -10.77
CA LYS A 414 43.15 22.69 -11.05
C LYS A 414 44.13 22.78 -12.23
N GLU A 415 44.97 21.76 -12.37
CA GLU A 415 45.86 21.56 -13.52
C GLU A 415 45.42 20.30 -14.25
N LEU A 416 44.93 20.45 -15.48
CA LEU A 416 44.56 19.32 -16.33
C LEU A 416 45.81 18.78 -17.03
N LYS A 417 46.01 17.47 -16.97
CA LYS A 417 47.14 16.77 -17.60
C LYS A 417 46.67 15.88 -18.74
N ASP A 418 47.55 15.64 -19.71
CA ASP A 418 47.30 14.76 -20.87
C ASP A 418 46.00 15.10 -21.62
N ILE A 419 45.71 16.40 -21.76
CA ILE A 419 44.61 16.91 -22.59
C ILE A 419 45.16 17.12 -24.00
N ASN A 420 44.75 16.27 -24.93
CA ASN A 420 45.24 16.34 -26.32
C ASN A 420 44.58 17.49 -27.10
N SER A 421 43.29 17.76 -26.85
CA SER A 421 42.54 18.81 -27.54
C SER A 421 41.37 19.32 -26.73
N ILE A 422 41.02 20.59 -26.93
CA ILE A 422 39.77 21.21 -26.47
C ILE A 422 39.00 21.64 -27.72
N SER A 423 37.78 21.16 -27.92
CA SER A 423 36.98 21.44 -29.12
C SER A 423 35.56 21.86 -28.77
N ASN A 424 35.00 22.76 -29.57
CA ASN A 424 33.59 23.15 -29.54
C ASN A 424 32.98 22.98 -30.94
N GLY A 425 33.01 21.75 -31.45
CA GLY A 425 32.57 21.44 -32.81
C GLY A 425 33.61 21.84 -33.86
N GLY A 426 33.30 22.83 -34.69
CA GLY A 426 34.16 23.23 -35.81
C GLY A 426 35.49 23.89 -35.41
N SER A 427 35.60 24.39 -34.18
CA SER A 427 36.81 25.04 -33.66
C SER A 427 37.48 24.20 -32.58
N SER A 428 38.82 24.25 -32.52
CA SER A 428 39.59 23.52 -31.52
C SER A 428 40.94 24.15 -31.20
N ILE A 429 41.45 23.84 -30.01
CA ILE A 429 42.84 24.06 -29.59
C ILE A 429 43.45 22.69 -29.35
N THR A 430 44.49 22.35 -30.10
CA THR A 430 45.26 21.12 -29.91
C THR A 430 46.56 21.48 -29.19
N ILE A 431 46.85 20.79 -28.10
CA ILE A 431 48.07 20.96 -27.32
C ILE A 431 48.91 19.71 -27.54
N SER A 432 50.00 19.86 -28.30
CA SER A 432 50.87 18.75 -28.63
C SER A 432 52.00 18.65 -27.61
N ASN A 433 52.30 17.42 -27.17
CA ASN A 433 53.56 17.17 -26.51
C ASN A 433 54.67 17.16 -27.57
N VAL A 434 55.30 18.32 -27.78
CA VAL A 434 56.30 18.52 -28.83
C VAL A 434 57.70 18.35 -28.22
N PRO A 435 58.45 17.30 -28.60
CA PRO A 435 59.83 17.13 -28.16
C PRO A 435 60.72 18.29 -28.60
N THR A 436 61.78 18.55 -27.86
CA THR A 436 62.80 19.55 -28.21
C THR A 436 63.33 19.33 -29.64
N GLY A 437 63.16 20.32 -30.51
CA GLY A 437 63.62 20.31 -31.90
C GLY A 437 62.58 19.85 -32.95
N ALA A 438 61.36 19.49 -32.55
CA ALA A 438 60.30 19.19 -33.51
C ALA A 438 59.72 20.47 -34.15
N THR A 439 59.31 20.37 -35.42
CA THR A 439 58.74 21.48 -36.21
C THR A 439 57.22 21.61 -36.06
N THR A 440 56.57 20.66 -35.37
CA THR A 440 55.15 20.70 -35.08
C THR A 440 54.86 21.80 -34.05
N PRO A 441 53.88 22.68 -34.29
CA PRO A 441 53.51 23.70 -33.31
C PRO A 441 53.06 23.07 -31.98
N ALA A 442 53.58 23.58 -30.86
CA ALA A 442 53.16 23.15 -29.53
C ALA A 442 51.65 23.38 -29.28
N VAL A 443 51.09 24.43 -29.88
CA VAL A 443 49.67 24.76 -29.84
C VAL A 443 49.18 25.00 -31.27
N THR A 444 48.09 24.34 -31.66
CA THR A 444 47.41 24.57 -32.93
C THR A 444 45.98 25.03 -32.66
N ILE A 445 45.55 26.12 -33.31
CA ILE A 445 44.17 26.62 -33.26
C ILE A 445 43.55 26.39 -34.63
N SER A 446 42.39 25.75 -34.66
CA SER A 446 41.67 25.41 -35.90
C SER A 446 40.22 25.90 -35.85
N GLY A 447 39.62 26.12 -37.02
CA GLY A 447 38.22 26.52 -37.18
C GLY A 447 37.96 28.03 -37.21
N GLY A 448 38.96 28.87 -37.48
CA GLY A 448 38.79 30.31 -37.65
C GLY A 448 40.06 31.14 -37.42
N ASN A 449 39.90 32.46 -37.42
CA ASN A 449 40.98 33.41 -37.15
C ASN A 449 41.28 33.50 -35.64
N LEU A 450 42.55 33.72 -35.30
CA LEU A 450 42.95 34.13 -33.95
C LEU A 450 42.66 35.63 -33.77
N SER A 451 41.75 35.97 -32.87
CA SER A 451 41.51 37.37 -32.50
C SER A 451 42.45 37.78 -31.37
N MET A 452 43.25 38.83 -31.58
CA MET A 452 44.07 39.46 -30.54
C MET A 452 43.31 40.53 -29.76
N GLY A 453 41.98 40.56 -29.81
CA GLY A 453 41.15 41.57 -29.17
C GLY A 453 39.66 41.23 -29.23
N ASN A 454 38.81 42.14 -28.77
CA ASN A 454 37.34 41.98 -28.81
C ASN A 454 36.66 42.98 -29.77
N GLY A 455 37.44 43.64 -30.64
CA GLY A 455 36.94 44.63 -31.60
C GLY A 455 36.85 46.07 -31.06
N THR A 456 36.84 46.27 -29.74
CA THR A 456 36.93 47.61 -29.11
C THR A 456 38.26 47.84 -28.42
N THR A 457 38.89 46.79 -27.89
CA THR A 457 40.27 46.77 -27.43
C THR A 457 41.07 45.74 -28.24
N ASN A 458 42.14 46.21 -28.89
CA ASN A 458 43.07 45.36 -29.65
C ASN A 458 44.37 45.23 -28.88
N ASN A 459 44.81 44.00 -28.62
CA ASN A 459 46.10 43.75 -27.98
C ASN A 459 47.23 43.84 -29.00
N LYS A 460 48.35 44.44 -28.59
CA LYS A 460 49.59 44.41 -29.37
C LYS A 460 50.23 43.04 -29.25
N ILE A 461 50.78 42.53 -30.36
CA ILE A 461 51.74 41.44 -30.32
C ILE A 461 53.09 42.06 -29.95
N VAL A 462 53.53 41.85 -28.71
CA VAL A 462 54.78 42.40 -28.18
C VAL A 462 55.86 41.33 -28.13
N ASN A 463 57.13 41.73 -28.00
CA ASN A 463 58.30 40.83 -27.97
C ASN A 463 58.44 39.94 -29.22
N LEU A 464 57.95 40.41 -30.36
CA LEU A 464 58.19 39.78 -31.64
C LEU A 464 59.67 39.96 -32.03
N ALA A 465 60.41 38.87 -32.09
CA ALA A 465 61.79 38.88 -32.59
C ALA A 465 61.82 39.38 -34.05
N PRO A 466 62.94 39.94 -34.53
CA PRO A 466 63.07 40.32 -35.93
C PRO A 466 62.85 39.09 -36.82
N GLY A 467 61.90 39.18 -37.76
CA GLY A 467 61.69 38.14 -38.77
C GLY A 467 62.90 38.05 -39.71
N THR A 468 63.36 36.83 -39.99
CA THR A 468 64.52 36.58 -40.85
C THR A 468 64.16 35.76 -42.09
N GLY A 469 63.08 34.98 -42.02
CA GLY A 469 62.51 34.29 -43.17
C GLY A 469 61.32 35.03 -43.77
N ASP A 470 60.97 34.70 -45.02
CA ASP A 470 59.91 35.37 -45.78
C ASP A 470 58.51 35.27 -45.15
N ASN A 471 58.28 34.26 -44.29
CA ASN A 471 57.00 34.02 -43.61
C ASN A 471 56.99 34.49 -42.15
N ASP A 472 58.08 35.07 -41.66
CA ASP A 472 58.12 35.61 -40.31
C ASP A 472 57.34 36.94 -40.25
N ALA A 473 56.67 37.19 -39.14
CA ALA A 473 56.07 38.50 -38.92
C ALA A 473 57.17 39.55 -38.68
N VAL A 474 57.04 40.73 -39.30
CA VAL A 474 57.96 41.85 -39.07
C VAL A 474 57.60 42.59 -37.80
N ASN A 475 58.60 42.90 -36.98
CA ASN A 475 58.38 43.80 -35.84
C ASN A 475 58.54 45.27 -36.25
N VAL A 476 58.09 46.19 -35.40
CA VAL A 476 58.13 47.64 -35.67
C VAL A 476 59.55 48.14 -35.93
N LYS A 477 60.58 47.51 -35.32
CA LYS A 477 61.98 47.89 -35.55
C LYS A 477 62.40 47.63 -36.99
N GLN A 478 62.08 46.46 -37.54
CA GLN A 478 62.44 46.13 -38.92
C GLN A 478 61.83 47.12 -39.91
N LEU A 479 60.56 47.49 -39.71
CA LEU A 479 59.90 48.50 -40.54
C LEU A 479 60.66 49.84 -40.46
N LYS A 480 60.99 50.28 -39.24
CA LYS A 480 61.73 51.53 -39.01
C LYS A 480 63.13 51.53 -39.59
N ASP A 481 63.84 50.40 -39.51
CA ASP A 481 65.20 50.26 -40.05
C ASP A 481 65.21 50.32 -41.59
N THR A 482 64.12 49.87 -42.25
CA THR A 482 63.98 49.92 -43.71
C THR A 482 63.36 51.21 -44.25
N GLU A 483 62.64 51.94 -43.41
CA GLU A 483 61.96 53.18 -43.80
C GLU A 483 62.99 54.29 -44.06
N LEU A 484 62.88 54.92 -45.23
CA LEU A 484 63.69 56.06 -45.65
C LEU A 484 62.83 57.00 -46.50
N HIS A 485 62.75 58.25 -46.11
CA HIS A 485 62.04 59.31 -46.85
C HIS A 485 62.85 60.60 -46.88
N ILE A 486 62.55 61.51 -47.82
CA ILE A 486 63.17 62.84 -47.84
C ILE A 486 62.73 63.61 -46.59
N THR A 487 63.68 64.17 -45.84
CA THR A 487 63.40 64.95 -44.64
C THR A 487 62.43 66.09 -44.97
N PRO A 488 61.27 66.20 -44.31
CA PRO A 488 60.35 67.30 -44.60
C PRO A 488 61.00 68.66 -44.33
N GLY A 489 61.01 69.55 -45.33
CA GLY A 489 61.63 70.88 -45.21
C GLY A 489 61.71 71.63 -46.55
N THR A 490 62.17 72.88 -46.48
CA THR A 490 62.50 73.68 -47.66
C THR A 490 63.97 73.51 -47.99
N TYR A 491 64.27 73.10 -49.22
CA TYR A 491 65.62 72.91 -49.70
C TYR A 491 66.00 74.00 -50.69
N THR A 492 67.12 74.68 -50.46
CA THR A 492 67.65 75.73 -51.32
C THR A 492 68.87 75.24 -52.12
N PRO A 493 69.07 75.68 -53.38
CA PRO A 493 70.26 75.31 -54.15
C PRO A 493 71.55 75.81 -53.49
N GLY A 494 72.55 74.93 -53.39
CA GLY A 494 73.90 75.27 -52.96
C GLY A 494 74.65 76.10 -54.00
N ALA A 495 75.83 76.60 -53.62
CA ALA A 495 76.70 77.38 -54.51
C ALA A 495 77.19 76.59 -55.74
N ASP A 496 77.16 75.26 -55.67
CA ASP A 496 77.44 74.31 -56.75
C ASP A 496 76.23 74.06 -57.68
N LYS A 497 75.13 74.79 -57.49
CA LYS A 497 73.84 74.65 -58.20
C LYS A 497 73.18 73.29 -57.97
N LYS A 498 73.50 72.59 -56.89
CA LYS A 498 72.85 71.33 -56.55
C LYS A 498 71.91 71.53 -55.37
N VAL A 499 70.75 70.89 -55.40
CA VAL A 499 69.86 70.81 -54.25
C VAL A 499 70.09 69.46 -53.60
N LYS A 500 70.61 69.48 -52.37
CA LYS A 500 70.85 68.28 -51.58
C LYS A 500 69.65 68.02 -50.68
N LEU A 501 68.95 66.93 -50.96
CA LEU A 501 67.84 66.44 -50.16
C LEU A 501 68.39 65.40 -49.18
N THR A 502 68.24 65.67 -47.89
CA THR A 502 68.61 64.73 -46.83
C THR A 502 67.52 63.67 -46.65
N TYR A 503 67.90 62.45 -46.31
CA TYR A 503 66.94 61.40 -45.93
C TYR A 503 66.79 61.31 -44.42
N THR A 504 65.59 60.98 -43.95
CA THR A 504 65.26 60.64 -42.57
C THR A 504 64.80 59.18 -42.52
N ASP A 505 65.16 58.46 -41.45
CA ASP A 505 64.73 57.08 -41.21
C ASP A 505 63.40 56.97 -40.45
N GLY A 506 62.92 55.74 -40.25
CA GLY A 506 61.67 55.47 -39.53
C GLY A 506 61.71 55.76 -38.02
N ASN A 507 62.86 56.19 -37.49
CA ASN A 507 63.01 56.73 -36.14
C ASN A 507 63.01 58.26 -36.12
N ASN A 508 62.65 58.91 -37.24
CA ASN A 508 62.72 60.36 -37.42
C ASN A 508 64.14 60.93 -37.26
N THR A 509 65.18 60.13 -37.53
CA THR A 509 66.58 60.55 -37.47
C THR A 509 67.15 60.77 -38.87
N VAL A 510 67.84 61.89 -39.11
CA VAL A 510 68.48 62.17 -40.40
C VAL A 510 69.61 61.17 -40.66
N VAL A 511 69.57 60.50 -41.82
CA VAL A 511 70.55 59.49 -42.22
C VAL A 511 71.71 60.17 -42.91
N ASN A 512 72.76 60.40 -42.14
CA ASN A 512 73.94 61.11 -42.62
C ASN A 512 74.66 60.31 -43.73
N GLY A 513 75.06 60.99 -44.81
CA GLY A 513 75.74 60.38 -45.96
C GLY A 513 74.82 59.74 -47.02
N LYS A 514 73.49 59.71 -46.81
CA LYS A 514 72.52 59.44 -47.88
C LYS A 514 71.81 60.74 -48.27
N GLU A 515 72.11 61.22 -49.47
CA GLU A 515 71.52 62.43 -50.04
C GLU A 515 70.98 62.11 -51.44
N ALA A 516 69.79 62.61 -51.76
CA ALA A 516 69.36 62.72 -53.15
C ALA A 516 69.80 64.09 -53.64
N VAL A 517 70.63 64.10 -54.68
CA VAL A 517 71.16 65.34 -55.23
C VAL A 517 70.42 65.63 -56.52
N ILE A 518 69.59 66.65 -56.51
CA ILE A 518 69.04 67.20 -57.75
C ILE A 518 70.11 68.10 -58.33
N ASP A 519 70.71 67.65 -59.42
CA ASP A 519 71.76 68.38 -60.10
C ASP A 519 71.16 69.43 -61.04
N LEU A 520 71.13 70.68 -60.59
CA LEU A 520 70.72 71.81 -61.43
C LEU A 520 71.92 72.43 -62.16
N SER A 521 73.09 71.76 -62.23
CA SER A 521 74.24 72.28 -62.97
C SER A 521 74.02 72.39 -64.48
N GLY A 522 73.08 71.59 -65.02
CA GLY A 522 72.57 71.73 -66.38
C GLY A 522 71.67 72.96 -66.59
N LEU A 523 71.22 73.62 -65.52
CA LEU A 523 70.62 74.96 -65.59
C LEU A 523 71.73 76.01 -65.55
N ALA A 524 71.68 76.94 -66.50
CA ALA A 524 72.60 78.07 -66.52
C ALA A 524 72.46 78.88 -65.22
N THR A 525 73.58 79.13 -64.52
CA THR A 525 73.60 80.06 -63.38
C THR A 525 74.68 81.09 -63.63
N GLY A 526 74.25 82.36 -63.63
CA GLY A 526 75.09 83.56 -63.53
C GLY A 526 76.38 83.62 -64.34
N GLY A 527 76.34 84.30 -65.50
CA GLY A 527 77.51 84.81 -66.27
C GLY A 527 77.84 83.94 -67.51
N THR A 528 78.11 84.49 -68.70
CA THR A 528 78.84 85.73 -69.02
C THR A 528 78.50 86.29 -70.42
N THR A 529 78.63 87.61 -70.54
CA THR A 529 78.97 88.43 -71.73
C THR A 529 78.47 87.94 -73.08
N SER A 530 77.36 88.53 -73.50
CA SER A 530 76.95 88.48 -74.88
C SER A 530 77.65 89.58 -75.69
N THR A 531 78.09 89.21 -76.89
CA THR A 531 78.59 90.14 -77.91
C THR A 531 77.45 90.35 -78.92
N GLU A 532 76.40 91.08 -78.56
CA GLU A 532 75.39 91.45 -79.54
C GLU A 532 75.87 92.58 -80.44
N LYS A 533 76.00 92.29 -81.73
CA LYS A 533 76.00 93.32 -82.78
C LYS A 533 74.54 93.62 -83.14
N VAL A 534 74.06 94.83 -82.87
CA VAL A 534 72.75 95.30 -83.32
C VAL A 534 72.94 96.23 -84.52
N GLN A 535 72.33 95.92 -85.67
CA GLN A 535 72.30 96.80 -86.85
C GLN A 535 70.84 97.04 -87.28
N LYS A 536 70.54 98.26 -87.77
CA LYS A 536 69.27 98.53 -88.47
C LYS A 536 69.22 97.72 -89.77
N ALA A 537 68.09 97.11 -90.09
CA ALA A 537 67.85 96.47 -91.38
C ALA A 537 67.72 97.53 -92.49
N ALA A 538 68.25 97.26 -93.69
CA ALA A 538 68.08 98.16 -94.82
C ALA A 538 66.61 98.17 -95.27
N ASP A 539 66.10 99.33 -95.67
CA ASP A 539 64.76 99.45 -96.25
C ASP A 539 64.67 98.69 -97.58
N ALA A 540 63.56 97.99 -97.79
CA ALA A 540 63.18 97.46 -99.09
C ALA A 540 62.32 98.47 -99.88
N THR A 541 62.09 98.20 -101.16
CA THR A 541 61.32 99.09 -102.06
C THR A 541 59.88 99.31 -101.61
N ASP A 542 59.26 98.31 -100.97
CA ASP A 542 57.87 98.33 -100.51
C ASP A 542 57.73 98.03 -98.99
N ASP A 543 58.84 98.06 -98.24
CA ASP A 543 58.86 97.83 -96.78
C ASP A 543 59.95 98.68 -96.11
N LYS A 544 59.53 99.67 -95.31
CA LYS A 544 60.39 100.66 -94.67
C LYS A 544 60.52 100.34 -93.17
N ASN A 545 61.75 100.25 -92.68
CA ASN A 545 62.01 99.95 -91.27
C ASN A 545 61.79 101.18 -90.39
N ILE A 546 60.91 101.04 -89.38
CA ILE A 546 60.53 102.15 -88.46
C ILE A 546 61.54 102.31 -87.30
N ALA A 547 62.29 101.24 -86.97
CA ALA A 547 63.25 101.27 -85.87
C ALA A 547 64.56 101.95 -86.29
N GLU A 548 64.99 102.91 -85.49
CA GLU A 548 66.30 103.54 -85.57
C GLU A 548 67.21 102.92 -84.50
N VAL A 549 68.44 102.60 -84.90
CA VAL A 549 69.46 102.03 -84.01
C VAL A 549 70.70 102.91 -84.07
N GLY A 550 71.09 103.49 -82.93
CA GLY A 550 72.31 104.28 -82.78
C GLY A 550 72.96 104.02 -81.42
N PRO A 551 74.27 104.27 -81.25
CA PRO A 551 74.88 104.26 -79.92
C PRO A 551 74.27 105.38 -79.06
N LYS A 552 74.12 105.13 -77.76
CA LYS A 552 73.68 106.15 -76.79
C LYS A 552 74.62 107.35 -76.85
N SER A 553 74.09 108.56 -76.64
CA SER A 553 74.90 109.80 -76.65
C SER A 553 76.13 109.67 -75.72
N GLY A 554 77.32 109.79 -76.29
CA GLY A 554 78.61 109.56 -75.62
C GLY A 554 79.33 108.26 -76.00
N ASP A 555 78.60 107.26 -76.51
CA ASP A 555 79.17 106.01 -77.02
C ASP A 555 79.44 106.09 -78.53
N THR A 556 80.40 105.30 -79.00
CA THR A 556 80.77 105.18 -80.42
C THR A 556 80.38 103.81 -80.97
N PHE A 557 79.89 103.78 -82.21
CA PHE A 557 79.44 102.55 -82.86
C PHE A 557 80.59 101.52 -82.91
N GLY A 558 80.38 100.33 -82.32
CA GLY A 558 81.34 99.22 -82.32
C GLY A 558 82.32 99.17 -81.13
N ALA A 559 82.23 100.07 -80.15
CA ALA A 559 83.06 100.02 -78.94
C ALA A 559 82.61 98.94 -77.93
N ALA A 560 83.54 98.36 -77.18
CA ALA A 560 83.22 97.41 -76.10
C ALA A 560 82.41 98.09 -74.99
N ASN A 561 81.33 97.43 -74.52
CA ASN A 561 80.34 97.96 -73.58
C ASN A 561 79.52 99.17 -74.07
N ALA A 562 79.54 99.48 -75.37
CA ALA A 562 78.65 100.50 -75.93
C ALA A 562 77.18 100.08 -75.74
N THR A 563 76.38 100.99 -75.22
CA THR A 563 74.93 100.80 -75.14
C THR A 563 74.30 101.32 -76.43
N TYR A 564 73.59 100.46 -77.14
CA TYR A 564 72.79 100.87 -78.30
C TYR A 564 71.40 101.27 -77.84
N GLU A 565 70.97 102.47 -78.23
CA GLU A 565 69.59 102.90 -78.11
C GLU A 565 68.85 102.46 -79.38
N VAL A 566 67.99 101.46 -79.23
CA VAL A 566 66.99 101.10 -80.23
C VAL A 566 65.74 101.91 -79.92
N SER A 567 65.30 102.76 -80.85
CA SER A 567 64.11 103.57 -80.68
C SER A 567 63.20 103.48 -81.90
N VAL A 568 61.91 103.60 -81.63
CA VAL A 568 60.87 103.79 -82.64
C VAL A 568 60.13 105.05 -82.23
N SER A 569 60.12 106.08 -83.08
CA SER A 569 59.44 107.32 -82.73
C SER A 569 57.92 107.15 -82.88
N ARG A 570 57.15 107.70 -81.95
CA ARG A 570 55.69 107.67 -82.02
C ARG A 570 55.17 108.34 -83.29
N ASN A 571 55.89 109.33 -83.84
CA ASN A 571 55.51 110.00 -85.08
C ASN A 571 55.75 109.10 -86.32
N ALA A 572 56.85 108.35 -86.37
CA ALA A 572 57.12 107.40 -87.45
C ALA A 572 56.07 106.26 -87.47
N VAL A 573 55.63 105.80 -86.27
CA VAL A 573 54.52 104.84 -86.16
C VAL A 573 53.20 105.46 -86.62
N LYS A 574 52.93 106.72 -86.24
CA LYS A 574 51.71 107.42 -86.69
C LYS A 574 51.68 107.57 -88.21
N ASP A 575 52.81 107.82 -88.84
CA ASP A 575 52.90 107.94 -90.30
C ASP A 575 52.68 106.61 -91.00
N ALA A 576 53.37 105.55 -90.56
CA ALA A 576 53.11 104.20 -91.05
C ALA A 576 51.64 103.79 -90.85
N ALA A 577 51.04 104.19 -89.72
CA ALA A 577 49.62 103.96 -89.45
C ALA A 577 48.69 104.76 -90.40
N ARG A 578 49.08 105.95 -90.88
CA ARG A 578 48.29 106.71 -91.89
C ARG A 578 48.24 105.96 -93.23
N GLU A 579 49.34 105.36 -93.66
CA GLU A 579 49.41 104.57 -94.90
C GLU A 579 48.55 103.29 -94.83
N ALA A 580 48.40 102.71 -93.63
CA ALA A 580 47.63 101.48 -93.42
C ALA A 580 46.10 101.66 -93.42
N VAL A 581 45.56 102.87 -93.23
CA VAL A 581 44.10 103.08 -93.14
C VAL A 581 43.45 103.07 -94.52
N THR A 582 42.61 102.06 -94.76
CA THR A 582 41.83 101.91 -95.99
C THR A 582 40.35 102.24 -95.73
N ILE A 583 39.78 103.21 -96.45
CA ILE A 583 38.33 103.50 -96.39
C ILE A 583 37.62 102.59 -97.38
N ASN A 584 36.85 101.61 -96.89
CA ASN A 584 36.09 100.68 -97.71
C ASN A 584 34.57 100.95 -97.58
N ASN A 585 34.12 102.04 -98.21
CA ASN A 585 32.73 102.48 -98.16
C ASN A 585 32.03 102.29 -99.53
N GLY A 586 32.39 101.20 -100.22
CA GLY A 586 31.82 100.82 -101.53
C GLY A 586 32.26 101.68 -102.72
N GLY A 587 33.02 102.77 -102.52
CA GLY A 587 33.67 103.56 -103.57
C GLY A 587 35.03 103.00 -104.00
N THR A 588 35.63 103.55 -105.07
CA THR A 588 36.91 103.11 -105.62
C THR A 588 38.03 104.13 -105.31
N LYS A 589 39.23 103.65 -104.96
CA LYS A 589 40.43 104.47 -104.69
C LYS A 589 41.48 104.22 -105.77
N SER A 590 42.01 105.28 -106.38
CA SER A 590 43.12 105.22 -107.35
C SER A 590 44.19 106.22 -106.92
N GLY A 591 45.34 105.74 -106.45
CA GLY A 591 46.36 106.56 -105.78
C GLY A 591 45.86 107.17 -104.47
N THR A 592 46.20 108.43 -104.23
CA THR A 592 45.78 109.18 -103.02
C THR A 592 44.36 109.74 -103.09
N THR A 593 43.63 109.57 -104.20
CA THR A 593 42.28 110.13 -104.42
C THR A 593 41.20 109.06 -104.28
N TYR A 594 40.16 109.33 -103.47
CA TYR A 594 39.01 108.44 -103.23
C TYR A 594 37.74 108.97 -103.92
N THR A 595 37.00 108.11 -104.63
CA THR A 595 35.72 108.43 -105.28
C THR A 595 34.58 107.59 -104.65
N PRO A 596 33.64 108.20 -103.90
CA PRO A 596 32.58 107.47 -103.18
C PRO A 596 31.50 106.87 -104.10
N ASN A 597 30.89 105.74 -103.68
CA ASN A 597 29.73 105.14 -104.34
C ASN A 597 28.46 105.97 -104.08
N ALA A 598 27.76 106.33 -105.16
CA ALA A 598 26.63 107.24 -105.12
C ALA A 598 25.44 106.73 -104.28
N ASP A 599 25.24 105.41 -104.14
CA ASP A 599 24.07 104.84 -103.43
C ASP A 599 24.34 104.45 -101.98
N ASN A 600 25.58 104.62 -101.49
CA ASN A 600 25.90 104.33 -100.10
C ASN A 600 25.34 105.44 -99.18
N PRO A 601 24.57 105.09 -98.13
CA PRO A 601 24.07 106.09 -97.19
C PRO A 601 25.15 106.72 -96.34
N ILE A 602 26.33 106.11 -96.18
CA ILE A 602 27.43 106.70 -95.42
C ILE A 602 28.43 107.34 -96.40
N THR A 603 29.00 108.48 -96.07
CA THR A 603 30.17 109.06 -96.77
C THR A 603 31.27 109.36 -95.77
N VAL A 604 32.53 109.04 -96.11
CA VAL A 604 33.71 109.26 -95.27
C VAL A 604 34.75 110.06 -96.05
N THR A 605 35.17 111.21 -95.51
CA THR A 605 36.13 112.12 -96.14
C THR A 605 37.37 112.29 -95.24
N PRO A 606 38.57 111.86 -95.69
CA PRO A 606 39.81 112.05 -94.93
C PRO A 606 40.34 113.48 -95.03
N LYS A 607 40.90 114.00 -93.93
CA LYS A 607 41.61 115.28 -93.82
C LYS A 607 42.93 115.09 -93.07
N GLU A 608 44.04 115.21 -93.81
CA GLU A 608 45.39 114.96 -93.27
C GLU A 608 46.01 116.22 -92.64
N ASP A 609 46.70 116.05 -91.51
CA ASP A 609 47.54 117.05 -90.85
C ASP A 609 48.98 116.53 -90.76
N ALA A 610 49.80 116.99 -91.71
CA ALA A 610 51.20 116.56 -91.83
C ALA A 610 52.08 117.04 -90.66
N ALA A 611 51.76 118.15 -89.99
CA ALA A 611 52.58 118.69 -88.91
C ALA A 611 52.42 117.88 -87.61
N ASN A 612 51.22 117.35 -87.39
CA ASN A 612 50.90 116.56 -86.18
C ASN A 612 50.89 115.05 -86.42
N HIS A 613 51.25 114.60 -87.64
CA HIS A 613 51.26 113.20 -88.04
C HIS A 613 49.91 112.51 -87.78
N ASN A 614 48.79 113.17 -88.09
CA ASN A 614 47.44 112.63 -87.87
C ASN A 614 46.54 112.79 -89.11
N THR A 615 45.53 111.93 -89.24
CA THR A 615 44.46 112.06 -90.23
C THR A 615 43.12 111.98 -89.52
N THR A 616 42.24 112.95 -89.76
CA THR A 616 40.86 112.94 -89.25
C THR A 616 39.89 112.55 -90.36
N TYR A 617 38.84 111.80 -90.03
CA TYR A 617 37.85 111.31 -90.99
C TYR A 617 36.48 111.87 -90.63
N GLU A 618 35.89 112.67 -91.51
CA GLU A 618 34.53 113.16 -91.35
C GLU A 618 33.54 112.15 -91.92
N VAL A 619 32.55 111.72 -91.14
CA VAL A 619 31.56 110.72 -91.53
C VAL A 619 30.15 111.32 -91.52
N THR A 620 29.40 111.18 -92.61
CA THR A 620 28.01 111.65 -92.74
C THR A 620 27.06 110.52 -93.15
N PHE A 621 25.78 110.60 -92.76
CA PHE A 621 24.74 109.60 -93.05
C PHE A 621 23.54 110.24 -93.77
N ASP A 622 23.09 109.59 -94.85
CA ASP A 622 21.93 109.94 -95.65
C ASP A 622 20.81 108.91 -95.44
N GLY A 623 19.81 109.31 -94.64
CA GLY A 623 18.67 108.46 -94.28
C GLY A 623 17.80 108.02 -95.45
N ASN A 624 17.76 108.79 -96.55
CA ASN A 624 16.94 108.45 -97.71
C ASN A 624 17.54 107.28 -98.49
N LYS A 625 18.87 107.25 -98.62
CA LYS A 625 19.58 106.10 -99.21
C LYS A 625 19.50 104.87 -98.32
N ALA A 626 19.54 105.06 -97.00
CA ALA A 626 19.45 103.96 -96.04
C ALA A 626 18.08 103.28 -96.06
N ALA A 627 16.98 104.05 -96.13
CA ALA A 627 15.63 103.49 -96.13
C ALA A 627 15.37 102.52 -97.30
N LYS A 628 16.00 102.74 -98.46
CA LYS A 628 15.91 101.84 -99.62
C LYS A 628 16.66 100.52 -99.42
N GLN A 629 17.61 100.47 -98.50
CA GLN A 629 18.47 99.31 -98.26
C GLN A 629 18.09 98.51 -97.01
N ILE A 630 17.49 99.15 -95.98
CA ILE A 630 17.16 98.50 -94.70
C ILE A 630 15.87 97.66 -94.83
N PRO A 631 15.90 96.33 -94.56
CA PRO A 631 14.70 95.52 -94.43
C PRO A 631 14.07 95.63 -93.02
N LEU A 632 12.76 95.83 -92.96
CA LEU A 632 11.89 95.60 -91.81
C LEU A 632 11.47 94.14 -91.78
N THR A 633 11.77 93.43 -90.70
CA THR A 633 11.36 92.04 -90.49
C THR A 633 10.16 91.98 -89.54
N TYR A 634 9.16 91.16 -89.87
CA TYR A 634 7.98 90.96 -89.05
C TYR A 634 7.50 89.50 -89.07
N LYS A 635 6.81 89.09 -88.01
CA LYS A 635 6.22 87.76 -87.85
C LYS A 635 4.81 87.92 -87.28
N ALA A 636 3.93 86.98 -87.58
CA ALA A 636 2.65 86.83 -86.92
C ALA A 636 2.70 85.60 -86.01
N THR A 637 2.34 85.74 -84.74
CA THR A 637 2.20 84.61 -83.81
C THR A 637 0.74 84.34 -83.57
N ASN A 638 0.31 83.11 -83.81
CA ASN A 638 -1.04 82.65 -83.53
C ASN A 638 -1.02 81.45 -82.57
N GLY A 639 -1.46 81.70 -81.32
CA GLY A 639 -1.30 80.77 -80.21
C GLY A 639 0.17 80.49 -79.91
N THR A 640 0.56 79.22 -79.90
CA THR A 640 1.96 78.79 -79.74
C THR A 640 2.75 78.74 -81.06
N THR A 641 2.15 79.12 -82.20
CA THR A 641 2.77 79.00 -83.54
C THR A 641 3.13 80.38 -84.10
N THR A 642 4.41 80.67 -84.33
CA THR A 642 4.86 81.91 -84.98
C THR A 642 5.28 81.66 -86.42
N THR A 643 4.85 82.51 -87.35
CA THR A 643 5.31 82.45 -88.74
C THR A 643 6.83 82.69 -88.82
N ALA A 644 7.48 82.13 -89.83
CA ALA A 644 8.84 82.52 -90.16
C ALA A 644 8.94 84.03 -90.43
N ASP A 645 10.14 84.58 -90.27
CA ASP A 645 10.46 85.98 -90.57
C ASP A 645 10.05 86.36 -92.00
N GLN A 646 9.20 87.37 -92.12
CA GLN A 646 8.88 88.04 -93.38
C GLN A 646 9.59 89.39 -93.43
N THR A 647 10.05 89.83 -94.61
CA THR A 647 10.80 91.08 -94.74
C THR A 647 10.30 91.97 -95.86
N VAL A 648 10.26 93.28 -95.62
CA VAL A 648 9.98 94.34 -96.60
C VAL A 648 10.98 95.49 -96.41
N LYS A 649 11.30 96.30 -97.42
CA LYS A 649 12.22 97.45 -97.22
C LYS A 649 11.54 98.59 -96.46
N LEU A 650 12.32 99.35 -95.69
CA LEU A 650 11.82 100.46 -94.87
C LEU A 650 11.11 101.53 -95.73
N ASP A 651 11.58 101.78 -96.95
CA ASP A 651 10.91 102.68 -97.90
C ASP A 651 9.55 102.19 -98.40
N LYS A 652 9.24 100.89 -98.24
CA LYS A 652 7.95 100.29 -98.64
C LYS A 652 6.95 100.17 -97.49
N GLY A 653 7.41 100.07 -96.23
CA GLY A 653 6.56 99.98 -95.04
C GLY A 653 5.75 98.68 -94.91
N LEU A 654 4.92 98.57 -93.86
CA LEU A 654 3.97 97.46 -93.65
C LEU A 654 2.55 97.89 -94.03
N ASN A 655 1.83 97.03 -94.76
CA ASN A 655 0.45 97.28 -95.17
C ASN A 655 -0.49 96.21 -94.59
N PHE A 656 -1.52 96.61 -93.84
CA PHE A 656 -2.47 95.70 -93.17
C PHE A 656 -3.86 95.81 -93.83
N THR A 657 -4.47 94.67 -94.16
CA THR A 657 -5.81 94.58 -94.78
C THR A 657 -6.74 93.72 -93.93
N GLY A 658 -8.03 94.08 -93.81
CA GLY A 658 -9.05 93.29 -93.09
C GLY A 658 -9.44 92.00 -93.82
N GLY A 659 -9.96 91.01 -93.09
CA GLY A 659 -10.44 89.73 -93.63
C GLY A 659 -11.98 89.62 -93.67
N ASP A 660 -12.51 88.47 -94.09
CA ASP A 660 -13.96 88.30 -94.35
C ASP A 660 -14.89 88.58 -93.16
N TYR A 661 -14.39 88.41 -91.93
CA TYR A 661 -15.13 88.66 -90.69
C TYR A 661 -14.45 89.66 -89.76
N THR A 662 -13.38 90.31 -90.23
CA THR A 662 -12.61 91.29 -89.45
C THR A 662 -12.27 92.55 -90.25
N THR A 663 -12.41 93.72 -89.63
CA THR A 663 -11.94 94.98 -90.24
C THR A 663 -10.65 95.41 -89.57
N ALA A 664 -9.58 95.65 -90.35
CA ALA A 664 -8.31 96.14 -89.83
C ALA A 664 -8.28 97.67 -89.84
N SER A 665 -7.91 98.28 -88.72
CA SER A 665 -7.64 99.73 -88.64
C SER A 665 -6.30 99.99 -87.93
N VAL A 666 -5.62 101.07 -88.33
CA VAL A 666 -4.33 101.49 -87.75
C VAL A 666 -4.48 102.91 -87.19
N GLY A 667 -4.28 103.05 -85.87
CA GLY A 667 -4.32 104.35 -85.19
C GLY A 667 -3.04 105.17 -85.37
N ALA A 668 -3.06 106.43 -84.89
CA ALA A 668 -1.96 107.40 -85.04
C ALA A 668 -0.58 106.93 -84.51
N ASP A 669 -0.55 105.94 -83.62
CA ASP A 669 0.68 105.37 -83.04
C ASP A 669 1.04 103.97 -83.62
N GLY A 670 0.49 103.61 -84.79
CA GLY A 670 0.75 102.33 -85.44
C GLY A 670 0.05 101.12 -84.78
N LYS A 671 -0.86 101.34 -83.81
CA LYS A 671 -1.65 100.28 -83.19
C LYS A 671 -2.63 99.70 -84.21
N VAL A 672 -2.44 98.43 -84.55
CA VAL A 672 -3.34 97.67 -85.42
C VAL A 672 -4.44 97.03 -84.56
N THR A 673 -5.70 97.28 -84.91
CA THR A 673 -6.86 96.68 -84.24
C THR A 673 -7.70 95.92 -85.27
N PHE A 674 -8.08 94.68 -84.95
CA PHE A 674 -8.97 93.87 -85.78
C PHE A 674 -10.30 93.71 -85.04
N ASP A 675 -11.35 94.36 -85.55
CA ASP A 675 -12.70 94.29 -84.98
C ASP A 675 -13.49 93.15 -85.64
N VAL A 676 -14.15 92.30 -84.82
CA VAL A 676 -14.90 91.10 -85.26
C VAL A 676 -16.39 91.42 -85.41
N ASN A 677 -16.98 91.10 -86.56
CA ASN A 677 -18.41 91.26 -86.81
C ASN A 677 -19.18 89.97 -86.42
N LEU A 678 -20.02 89.98 -85.38
CA LEU A 678 -20.81 88.81 -84.91
C LEU A 678 -22.20 88.72 -85.58
N GLY A 679 -22.61 87.51 -86.01
CA GLY A 679 -23.94 87.22 -86.60
C GLY A 679 -24.87 86.38 -85.72
N THR A 680 -26.18 86.36 -86.02
CA THR A 680 -27.22 85.59 -85.29
C THR A 680 -27.68 84.31 -86.00
N ALA A 681 -27.50 83.17 -85.30
CA ALA A 681 -28.05 81.80 -85.34
C ALA A 681 -28.74 81.17 -86.59
N PRO A 682 -28.47 79.87 -86.88
CA PRO A 682 -29.38 78.99 -87.63
C PRO A 682 -30.24 78.10 -86.71
N THR A 683 -31.41 77.70 -87.22
CA THR A 683 -32.39 76.78 -86.64
C THR A 683 -31.80 75.39 -86.35
N VAL A 684 -32.00 74.91 -85.12
CA VAL A 684 -31.53 73.63 -84.58
C VAL A 684 -32.51 72.49 -84.88
N THR A 685 -32.02 71.33 -85.33
CA THR A 685 -32.83 70.13 -85.53
C THR A 685 -32.65 69.19 -84.35
N ASP A 686 -33.78 68.90 -83.70
CA ASP A 686 -33.94 68.12 -82.47
C ASP A 686 -33.07 66.87 -82.36
N GLY A 687 -32.26 66.85 -81.30
CA GLY A 687 -32.17 65.70 -80.42
C GLY A 687 -32.59 66.11 -79.01
N LYS A 688 -33.77 65.66 -78.55
CA LYS A 688 -34.08 65.26 -77.17
C LYS A 688 -33.43 66.06 -76.00
N PRO A 689 -34.19 66.83 -75.20
CA PRO A 689 -33.89 67.06 -73.77
C PRO A 689 -34.08 65.75 -72.96
N GLY A 690 -33.22 65.34 -72.01
CA GLY A 690 -32.11 66.06 -71.37
C GLY A 690 -31.10 65.17 -70.57
N VAL A 691 -30.37 65.68 -69.56
CA VAL A 691 -30.55 66.93 -68.77
C VAL A 691 -29.30 67.25 -67.87
N PRO A 692 -29.11 68.49 -67.38
CA PRO A 692 -27.92 69.36 -67.41
C PRO A 692 -26.99 69.21 -66.18
N GLY A 693 -25.78 69.78 -66.15
CA GLY A 693 -25.06 70.58 -67.16
C GLY A 693 -24.03 69.70 -67.86
N GLN A 694 -24.37 69.29 -69.08
CA GLN A 694 -24.05 67.96 -69.60
C GLN A 694 -22.81 67.89 -70.49
N ALA A 695 -22.25 66.68 -70.51
CA ALA A 695 -21.22 66.23 -71.44
C ALA A 695 -21.57 66.58 -72.91
N GLY A 696 -20.56 66.75 -73.76
CA GLY A 696 -20.02 65.57 -74.43
C GLY A 696 -18.52 65.59 -74.69
N ALA A 697 -17.86 64.49 -74.33
CA ALA A 697 -16.98 63.82 -75.29
C ALA A 697 -17.85 63.42 -76.51
N ALA A 698 -17.45 63.50 -77.78
CA ALA A 698 -16.16 63.78 -78.38
C ALA A 698 -16.36 64.60 -79.68
N GLY A 699 -15.39 65.45 -80.02
CA GLY A 699 -15.20 65.95 -81.38
C GLY A 699 -15.94 67.24 -81.72
N LYS A 700 -15.18 68.33 -81.74
CA LYS A 700 -15.40 69.55 -82.53
C LYS A 700 -16.82 70.12 -82.50
N ASP A 701 -17.16 70.88 -81.46
CA ASP A 701 -18.04 72.04 -81.63
C ASP A 701 -17.78 73.05 -80.50
N GLY A 702 -17.20 74.18 -80.89
CA GLY A 702 -16.73 75.25 -80.02
C GLY A 702 -16.28 76.42 -80.86
N ILE A 703 -17.26 77.11 -81.46
CA ILE A 703 -17.17 78.53 -81.84
C ILE A 703 -16.81 79.29 -80.56
N ALA A 704 -15.86 80.21 -80.45
CA ALA A 704 -14.90 80.86 -81.35
C ALA A 704 -13.78 81.43 -80.46
N THR A 705 -12.57 81.69 -80.95
CA THR A 705 -11.66 82.67 -80.30
C THR A 705 -10.48 83.09 -81.20
N VAL A 706 -10.51 84.39 -81.55
CA VAL A 706 -9.51 85.31 -82.17
C VAL A 706 -8.71 84.82 -83.36
#